data_AF-Q2SSC7-F1
#
_entry.id   AF-Q2SSC7-F1
#
_cell.length_a   1.000
_cell.length_b   1.000
_cell.length_c   1.000
_cell.angle_alpha   90.00
_cell.angle_beta   90.00
_cell.angle_gamma   90.00
#
_symmetry.space_group_name_H-M   'P 1'
#
loop_
_entity.id
_entity.type
_entity.pdbx_description
1 polymer ?
#
loop_
_entity_poly.entity_id
_entity_poly.type
_entity_poly.pdbx_seq_one_letter_code
_entity_poly.pdbx_strand_id
1 'polypeptide(L)'
;MKRLNKLLMFLSSSTLLIPITLLVACTPSKVVAKPIDDNEFNKLINSIKTETDLLKYADIKFKDQRGSEANKANIIPSQLKNEHINIIFKDKYKGQVSAIVTNIDVDKSNLFAIQKDAKVFVQFTNNKTGTSKTINFVINGLNEKGNFDASGNRVVNDLDYFGGNLGYEQYAKKSQKERFKFDNEKYVSLLKHQVNNGKDINLKEYRGLDTKPDHIKKFDELAEKSNFDTYYNAALKGFTLPIYDSSGQVSGLQVNDGAEVPKGPSSVDSIGRSEKAKTNGLARTIPNETYRIAAIQTFQVNFTAYKDYAKEIEEAQDNIELFGTWNSEQIKSYIETQLRQLTLNYEDESGQIDRELQQTKSDSTSIIQNLNNQKEKLKKEFDEKFKEISNLKKEDLVKWQEKEIEEYRKKSKENKYQTSESGTMWIMDYIDVNKPTKFYFGTNSHVAKAIKDNLVSVSLTRLNSDIKIGETFGLNSFDKNFTRFNFTPKNGKKLNEAISSIFHATDFIKDQSNPIKLLKNEQETKYKGAGLFADFAIVEIDFEKLLDKSNYFYTVWSGSEDISKDFGDEQDKLISKITNNYAGDQSNKVKFVSDWILDNDNYKKFDRKLDFNPNDPEDLKKYQDLDSLYILGYPTANEDYYLDKNEDHKQLANKKYDFSLWINSEYKYYKNLSQKEGSPSLFNKYETDKGNFFSYQIGYRSFIDKPGLTDAFISANKVGKKLYSLDLKNDGNVKKYFNYGLEILPRFYAPAGGASGSSVRTKDNKLLAVYHAANGTAKTGLAAAFRSNGYNYNGLFGTYNLGQYDLIYGGGKDQEKDKSYREVMLSKYNGQKSALFPKGFEEKEIPQEFKFANK
;
A
#
# COMPACT_ATOMS: atom_id res chain seq x y z
N MET A 1 16.77 29.01 -10.06
CA MET A 1 15.60 29.87 -9.77
C MET A 1 14.33 29.15 -10.22
N LYS A 2 13.27 29.25 -9.42
CA LYS A 2 12.02 28.44 -9.39
C LYS A 2 12.13 27.10 -8.64
N ARG A 3 12.48 27.19 -7.35
CA ARG A 3 12.11 26.21 -6.31
C ARG A 3 10.89 26.68 -5.48
N LEU A 4 10.15 27.68 -5.97
CA LEU A 4 9.20 28.41 -5.13
C LEU A 4 7.73 27.95 -5.14
N ASN A 5 7.36 26.89 -5.86
CA ASN A 5 5.98 26.40 -5.84
C ASN A 5 5.91 25.02 -5.20
N LYS A 6 5.96 25.00 -3.86
CA LYS A 6 5.36 23.95 -3.00
C LYS A 6 4.97 24.58 -1.67
N LEU A 7 3.96 25.45 -1.72
CA LEU A 7 3.26 25.94 -0.54
C LEU A 7 1.94 25.20 -0.46
N LEU A 8 1.98 23.90 -0.10
CA LEU A 8 0.86 23.07 0.35
C LEU A 8 1.38 21.65 0.61
N MET A 9 1.90 21.42 1.82
CA MET A 9 1.96 20.14 2.53
C MET A 9 2.82 20.35 3.77
N PHE A 10 2.19 20.35 4.95
CA PHE A 10 2.69 19.79 6.22
C PHE A 10 1.81 20.34 7.35
N LEU A 11 0.69 19.66 7.60
CA LEU A 11 -0.01 19.72 8.88
C LEU A 11 -0.28 18.27 9.30
N SER A 12 0.63 17.74 10.11
CA SER A 12 0.31 16.68 11.06
C SER A 12 1.31 16.75 12.21
N SER A 13 0.80 16.56 13.42
CA SER A 13 1.49 16.40 14.71
C SER A 13 2.08 17.65 15.37
N SER A 14 1.17 18.33 16.06
CA SER A 14 1.34 18.89 17.41
C SER A 14 2.28 18.06 18.30
N THR A 15 3.26 18.71 18.96
CA THR A 15 3.35 18.86 20.42
C THR A 15 4.55 19.74 20.79
N LEU A 16 4.29 20.90 21.40
CA LEU A 16 5.20 21.64 22.27
C LEU A 16 5.42 20.86 23.57
N LEU A 17 6.60 20.97 24.18
CA LEU A 17 6.81 21.46 25.56
C LEU A 17 8.29 21.34 25.98
N ILE A 18 8.86 22.48 26.38
CA ILE A 18 10.08 22.60 27.19
C ILE A 18 9.65 22.62 28.66
N PRO A 19 10.51 22.17 29.60
CA PRO A 19 10.77 23.02 30.76
C PRO A 19 12.26 23.13 31.12
N ILE A 20 12.60 24.31 31.66
CA ILE A 20 13.89 24.76 32.17
C ILE A 20 13.94 24.50 33.70
N THR A 21 15.16 24.52 34.28
CA THR A 21 15.53 24.80 35.71
C THR A 21 15.62 23.59 36.68
N LEU A 22 16.45 23.43 37.73
CA LEU A 22 17.43 24.18 38.56
C LEU A 22 18.35 23.12 39.29
N LEU A 23 19.69 23.26 39.37
CA LEU A 23 20.59 23.65 40.50
C LEU A 23 21.18 22.57 41.46
N VAL A 24 22.52 22.70 41.66
CA VAL A 24 23.36 22.60 42.90
C VAL A 24 23.68 21.21 43.50
N ALA A 25 24.97 20.79 43.55
CA ALA A 25 25.95 21.06 44.62
C ALA A 25 27.16 20.10 44.53
N CYS A 26 28.38 20.64 44.49
CA CYS A 26 29.61 19.91 44.82
C CYS A 26 29.92 20.12 46.31
N THR A 27 30.18 19.04 47.05
CA THR A 27 30.97 19.05 48.29
C THR A 27 32.17 18.13 48.11
N PRO A 28 33.39 18.53 48.53
CA PRO A 28 34.54 17.64 48.53
C PRO A 28 34.70 17.01 49.92
N SER A 29 34.73 15.68 50.01
CA SER A 29 35.27 14.98 51.18
C SER A 29 36.45 14.13 50.74
N LYS A 30 37.65 14.58 51.12
CA LYS A 30 38.89 13.79 51.09
C LYS A 30 38.78 12.66 52.11
N VAL A 31 38.90 11.43 51.63
CA VAL A 31 39.52 10.34 52.40
C VAL A 31 40.59 9.75 51.49
N VAL A 32 41.86 9.99 51.85
CA VAL A 32 43.00 9.38 51.15
C VAL A 32 43.07 7.93 51.60
N ALA A 33 42.45 7.02 50.83
CA ALA A 33 42.69 5.60 50.98
C ALA A 33 44.14 5.28 50.54
N LYS A 34 44.82 4.40 51.27
CA LYS A 34 46.13 3.88 50.89
C LYS A 34 46.05 3.35 49.44
N PRO A 35 46.98 3.74 48.53
CA PRO A 35 46.94 3.26 47.16
C PRO A 35 47.16 1.75 47.07
N ILE A 36 46.36 1.07 46.25
CA ILE A 36 46.44 -0.37 45.98
C ILE A 36 47.79 -0.71 45.36
N ASP A 37 48.47 -1.70 45.93
CA ASP A 37 49.69 -2.27 45.34
C ASP A 37 49.35 -3.38 44.34
N ASP A 38 50.32 -3.79 43.53
CA ASP A 38 50.09 -4.76 42.46
C ASP A 38 49.74 -6.16 42.97
N ASN A 39 50.12 -6.51 44.19
CA ASN A 39 49.77 -7.80 44.79
C ASN A 39 48.30 -7.80 45.23
N GLU A 40 47.83 -6.73 45.88
CA GLU A 40 46.43 -6.54 46.23
C GLU A 40 45.56 -6.40 44.97
N PHE A 41 46.03 -5.68 43.95
CA PHE A 41 45.37 -5.57 42.64
C PHE A 41 45.22 -6.92 41.97
N ASN A 42 46.29 -7.71 41.86
CA ASN A 42 46.21 -9.04 41.23
C ASN A 42 45.31 -10.00 42.00
N LYS A 43 45.32 -9.96 43.34
CA LYS A 43 44.39 -10.75 44.17
C LYS A 43 42.94 -10.33 43.94
N LEU A 44 42.67 -9.02 43.88
CA LEU A 44 41.34 -8.49 43.59
C LEU A 44 40.84 -8.97 42.22
N ILE A 45 41.59 -8.74 41.14
CA ILE A 45 41.15 -9.10 39.79
C ILE A 45 40.99 -10.62 39.64
N ASN A 46 41.86 -11.42 40.27
CA ASN A 46 41.72 -12.89 40.28
C ASN A 46 40.48 -13.40 41.02
N SER A 47 39.95 -12.62 41.98
CA SER A 47 38.73 -12.98 42.70
C SER A 47 37.46 -12.78 41.88
N ILE A 48 37.52 -11.99 40.80
CA ILE A 48 36.37 -11.66 39.96
C ILE A 48 36.26 -12.73 38.86
N LYS A 49 35.33 -13.67 39.02
CA LYS A 49 35.04 -14.71 38.02
C LYS A 49 33.69 -14.52 37.34
N THR A 50 32.76 -13.86 38.01
CA THR A 50 31.38 -13.64 37.55
C THR A 50 30.98 -12.17 37.66
N GLU A 51 29.87 -11.79 37.02
CA GLU A 51 29.26 -10.46 37.20
C GLU A 51 28.96 -10.19 38.69
N THR A 52 28.44 -11.16 39.42
CA THR A 52 28.12 -11.03 40.85
C THR A 52 29.37 -10.76 41.70
N ASP A 53 30.51 -11.34 41.34
CA ASP A 53 31.78 -11.06 42.03
C ASP A 53 32.25 -9.63 41.78
N LEU A 54 32.10 -9.13 40.54
CA LEU A 54 32.44 -7.75 40.19
C LEU A 54 31.56 -6.75 40.95
N LEU A 55 30.26 -7.02 41.07
CA LEU A 55 29.29 -6.14 41.73
C LEU A 55 29.57 -5.90 43.23
N LYS A 56 30.40 -6.75 43.85
CA LYS A 56 30.91 -6.53 45.22
C LYS A 56 31.86 -5.34 45.30
N TYR A 57 32.57 -5.02 44.22
CA TYR A 57 33.67 -4.04 44.18
C TYR A 57 33.43 -2.87 43.22
N ALA A 58 32.51 -3.02 42.27
CA ALA A 58 32.20 -2.01 41.27
C ALA A 58 30.70 -2.02 40.90
N ASP A 59 30.21 -0.92 40.36
CA ASP A 59 28.88 -0.86 39.76
C ASP A 59 29.00 -0.88 38.23
N ILE A 60 28.04 -1.52 37.55
CA ILE A 60 27.99 -1.60 36.09
C ILE A 60 26.84 -0.74 35.60
N LYS A 61 27.15 0.22 34.73
CA LYS A 61 26.17 1.05 34.03
C LYS A 61 26.12 0.69 32.56
N PHE A 62 24.91 0.74 31.99
CA PHE A 62 24.67 0.47 30.58
C PHE A 62 24.14 1.70 29.86
N LYS A 63 24.48 1.82 28.59
CA LYS A 63 23.92 2.81 27.67
C LYS A 63 23.12 2.15 26.55
N ASP A 64 22.07 2.83 26.10
CA ASP A 64 21.33 2.44 24.90
C ASP A 64 22.09 2.80 23.61
N GLN A 65 21.53 2.45 22.45
CA GLN A 65 22.13 2.75 21.14
C GLN A 65 22.33 4.26 20.86
N ARG A 66 21.65 5.13 21.59
CA ARG A 66 21.75 6.59 21.47
C ARG A 66 22.79 7.16 22.44
N GLY A 67 23.45 6.30 23.21
CA GLY A 67 24.44 6.68 24.22
C GLY A 67 23.85 7.17 25.55
N SER A 68 22.54 7.03 25.76
CA SER A 68 21.87 7.43 27.00
C SER A 68 21.92 6.33 28.06
N GLU A 69 22.07 6.66 29.35
CA GLU A 69 22.03 5.66 30.42
C GLU A 69 20.69 4.91 30.40
N ALA A 70 20.74 3.58 30.44
CA ALA A 70 19.58 2.72 30.32
C ALA A 70 19.63 1.55 31.32
N ASN A 71 18.45 1.06 31.71
CA ASN A 71 18.33 -0.11 32.56
C ASN A 71 18.83 -1.36 31.80
N LYS A 72 19.67 -2.16 32.46
CA LYS A 72 20.20 -3.45 31.99
C LYS A 72 19.14 -4.35 31.35
N ALA A 73 17.94 -4.43 31.94
CA ALA A 73 16.85 -5.26 31.46
C ALA A 73 16.33 -4.87 30.05
N ASN A 74 16.62 -3.66 29.59
CA ASN A 74 16.21 -3.14 28.28
C ASN A 74 17.33 -3.17 27.23
N ILE A 75 18.51 -3.64 27.59
CA ILE A 75 19.67 -3.68 26.69
C ILE A 75 19.56 -4.90 25.78
N ILE A 76 19.71 -4.69 24.47
CA ILE A 76 19.71 -5.76 23.47
C ILE A 76 21.17 -6.22 23.27
N PRO A 77 21.51 -7.49 23.59
CA PRO A 77 22.90 -7.96 23.58
C PRO A 77 23.64 -7.74 22.26
N SER A 78 23.03 -8.10 21.12
CA SER A 78 23.61 -7.99 19.79
C SER A 78 23.92 -6.56 19.34
N GLN A 79 23.37 -5.55 20.03
CA GLN A 79 23.48 -4.13 19.73
C GLN A 79 24.44 -3.38 20.68
N LEU A 80 25.01 -4.08 21.66
CA LEU A 80 26.00 -3.50 22.56
C LEU A 80 27.30 -3.18 21.83
N LYS A 81 27.86 -2.02 22.16
CA LYS A 81 29.23 -1.64 21.82
C LYS A 81 30.06 -1.57 23.09
N ASN A 82 31.38 -1.65 22.95
CA ASN A 82 32.31 -1.62 24.09
C ASN A 82 32.08 -0.39 24.98
N GLU A 83 31.85 0.77 24.37
CA GLU A 83 31.59 2.05 25.06
C GLU A 83 30.22 2.15 25.75
N HIS A 84 29.33 1.18 25.52
CA HIS A 84 28.01 1.15 26.16
C HIS A 84 28.02 0.55 27.56
N ILE A 85 29.11 -0.10 27.98
CA ILE A 85 29.25 -0.68 29.32
C ILE A 85 30.32 0.10 30.08
N ASN A 86 29.93 0.68 31.22
CA ASN A 86 30.83 1.42 32.09
C ASN A 86 30.91 0.74 33.47
N ILE A 87 32.13 0.42 33.92
CA ILE A 87 32.39 -0.26 35.19
C ILE A 87 33.09 0.72 36.13
N ILE A 88 32.45 1.05 37.26
CA ILE A 88 32.90 2.08 38.19
C ILE A 88 33.20 1.44 39.53
N PHE A 89 34.47 1.37 39.92
CA PHE A 89 34.87 0.83 41.23
C PHE A 89 34.42 1.75 42.38
N LYS A 90 33.96 1.13 43.46
CA LYS A 90 33.49 1.80 44.68
C LYS A 90 34.46 1.63 45.86
N ASP A 91 34.14 2.30 46.96
CA ASP A 91 34.86 2.24 48.24
C ASP A 91 36.37 2.47 48.10
N LYS A 92 37.19 1.63 48.74
CA LYS A 92 38.65 1.72 48.73
C LYS A 92 39.29 1.53 47.35
N TYR A 93 38.55 1.05 46.35
CA TYR A 93 39.06 0.85 44.98
C TYR A 93 38.68 2.00 44.03
N LYS A 94 37.82 2.92 44.47
CA LYS A 94 37.37 4.07 43.67
C LYS A 94 38.56 4.95 43.27
N GLY A 95 38.72 5.19 41.96
CA GLY A 95 39.80 5.98 41.41
C GLY A 95 41.18 5.29 41.42
N GLN A 96 41.30 4.11 42.04
CA GLN A 96 42.55 3.35 42.10
C GLN A 96 42.62 2.25 41.04
N VAL A 97 41.47 1.71 40.64
CA VAL A 97 41.34 0.74 39.54
C VAL A 97 40.45 1.33 38.44
N SER A 98 40.92 1.28 37.21
CA SER A 98 40.10 1.55 36.02
C SER A 98 39.74 0.25 35.30
N ALA A 99 38.63 0.26 34.57
CA ALA A 99 38.14 -0.87 33.80
C ALA A 99 37.69 -0.40 32.42
N ILE A 100 38.15 -1.09 31.38
CA ILE A 100 37.79 -0.82 29.99
C ILE A 100 37.28 -2.13 29.39
N VAL A 101 36.08 -2.10 28.81
CA VAL A 101 35.55 -3.23 28.02
C VAL A 101 36.27 -3.25 26.68
N THR A 102 36.98 -4.34 26.40
CA THR A 102 37.80 -4.49 25.19
C THR A 102 37.08 -5.26 24.10
N ASN A 103 36.16 -6.16 24.46
CA ASN A 103 35.35 -6.91 23.51
C ASN A 103 34.04 -7.39 24.13
N ILE A 104 33.02 -7.61 23.29
CA ILE A 104 31.73 -8.19 23.65
C ILE A 104 31.43 -9.30 22.63
N ASP A 105 31.21 -10.51 23.13
CA ASP A 105 30.91 -11.70 22.36
C ASP A 105 29.46 -12.15 22.61
N VAL A 106 28.70 -12.31 21.53
CA VAL A 106 27.27 -12.65 21.49
C VAL A 106 27.07 -13.54 20.27
N ASP A 107 26.33 -14.63 20.43
CA ASP A 107 25.95 -15.51 19.31
C ASP A 107 25.17 -14.69 18.25
N LYS A 108 25.52 -14.77 16.97
CA LYS A 108 24.82 -14.06 15.88
C LYS A 108 24.29 -15.02 14.80
N SER A 109 24.28 -16.32 15.07
CA SER A 109 23.87 -17.35 14.12
C SER A 109 22.37 -17.29 13.77
N ASN A 110 21.51 -16.89 14.73
CA ASN A 110 20.08 -16.71 14.53
C ASN A 110 19.65 -15.27 14.85
N LEU A 111 19.46 -14.47 13.80
CA LEU A 111 19.08 -13.06 13.87
C LEU A 111 17.68 -12.80 14.46
N PHE A 112 16.87 -13.86 14.62
CA PHE A 112 15.51 -13.80 15.16
C PHE A 112 15.39 -14.40 16.57
N ALA A 113 16.49 -14.87 17.16
CA ALA A 113 16.49 -15.38 18.52
C ALA A 113 16.39 -14.24 19.55
N ILE A 114 15.68 -14.48 20.65
CA ILE A 114 15.71 -13.62 21.83
C ILE A 114 16.96 -13.97 22.64
N GLN A 115 17.86 -12.99 22.78
CA GLN A 115 19.11 -13.13 23.52
C GLN A 115 19.01 -12.41 24.85
N LYS A 116 19.53 -13.01 25.92
CA LYS A 116 19.44 -12.49 27.29
C LYS A 116 20.78 -12.31 28.01
N ASP A 117 21.86 -12.64 27.33
CA ASP A 117 23.21 -12.61 27.89
C ASP A 117 24.23 -12.10 26.87
N ALA A 118 25.38 -11.66 27.39
CA ALA A 118 26.54 -11.28 26.60
C ALA A 118 27.83 -11.62 27.37
N LYS A 119 28.82 -12.20 26.67
CA LYS A 119 30.14 -12.44 27.25
C LYS A 119 31.01 -11.21 27.03
N VAL A 120 31.50 -10.61 28.12
CA VAL A 120 32.30 -9.38 28.07
C VAL A 120 33.75 -9.65 28.46
N PHE A 121 34.67 -8.98 27.77
CA PHE A 121 36.09 -8.98 28.06
C PHE A 121 36.48 -7.61 28.61
N VAL A 122 37.06 -7.57 29.80
CA VAL A 122 37.36 -6.33 30.52
C VAL A 122 38.83 -6.31 30.92
N GLN A 123 39.52 -5.25 30.52
CA GLN A 123 40.86 -4.93 30.99
C GLN A 123 40.76 -4.04 32.22
N PHE A 124 41.29 -4.51 33.34
CA PHE A 124 41.43 -3.75 34.56
C PHE A 124 42.85 -3.20 34.65
N THR A 125 43.02 -1.98 35.14
CA THR A 125 44.32 -1.33 35.28
C THR A 125 44.47 -0.72 36.67
N ASN A 126 45.59 -1.01 37.33
CA ASN A 126 46.01 -0.27 38.52
C ASN A 126 46.45 1.13 38.06
N ASN A 127 45.69 2.16 38.44
CA ASN A 127 45.93 3.54 38.00
C ASN A 127 47.25 4.12 38.52
N LYS A 128 47.84 3.53 39.57
CA LYS A 128 49.11 3.98 40.15
C LYS A 128 50.32 3.42 39.40
N THR A 129 50.29 2.14 39.03
CA THR A 129 51.45 1.41 38.47
C THR A 129 51.34 1.16 36.97
N GLY A 130 50.13 1.27 36.39
CA GLY A 130 49.85 0.90 35.01
C GLY A 130 49.69 -0.62 34.80
N THR A 131 49.91 -1.43 35.83
CA THR A 131 49.76 -2.89 35.78
C THR A 131 48.33 -3.23 35.38
N SER A 132 48.17 -3.99 34.30
CA SER A 132 46.88 -4.28 33.69
C SER A 132 46.62 -5.77 33.56
N LYS A 133 45.36 -6.18 33.72
CA LYS A 133 44.94 -7.57 33.61
C LYS A 133 43.56 -7.70 32.98
N THR A 134 43.44 -8.61 32.03
CA THR A 134 42.18 -8.87 31.32
C THR A 134 41.51 -10.11 31.88
N ILE A 135 40.22 -10.02 32.17
CA ILE A 135 39.36 -11.16 32.50
C ILE A 135 38.08 -11.11 31.63
N ASN A 136 37.35 -12.21 31.59
CA ASN A 136 36.05 -12.27 30.93
C ASN A 136 35.00 -12.92 31.83
N PHE A 137 33.76 -12.48 31.68
CA PHE A 137 32.61 -13.03 32.39
C PHE A 137 31.33 -12.79 31.57
N VAL A 138 30.26 -13.49 31.91
CA VAL A 138 28.95 -13.34 31.26
C VAL A 138 28.08 -12.38 32.06
N ILE A 139 27.50 -11.40 31.38
CA ILE A 139 26.45 -10.52 31.90
C ILE A 139 25.10 -11.15 31.52
N ASN A 140 24.27 -11.46 32.51
CA ASN A 140 22.96 -12.10 32.31
C ASN A 140 21.81 -11.12 32.57
N GLY A 141 20.60 -11.37 32.09
CA GLY A 141 19.43 -10.52 32.37
C GLY A 141 19.37 -9.25 31.52
N LEU A 142 19.99 -9.30 30.34
CA LEU A 142 19.77 -8.35 29.26
C LEU A 142 18.45 -8.70 28.55
N ASN A 143 17.79 -7.72 27.93
CA ASN A 143 16.51 -7.90 27.20
C ASN A 143 15.51 -8.82 27.95
N GLU A 144 15.31 -8.56 29.23
CA GLU A 144 14.67 -9.49 30.18
C GLU A 144 13.24 -9.86 29.75
N LYS A 145 12.51 -8.87 29.24
CA LYS A 145 11.14 -9.00 28.74
C LYS A 145 11.04 -9.77 27.41
N GLY A 146 12.16 -10.00 26.71
CA GLY A 146 12.17 -10.67 25.41
C GLY A 146 11.40 -9.92 24.32
N ASN A 147 11.20 -8.62 24.50
CA ASN A 147 10.42 -7.80 23.59
C ASN A 147 11.15 -7.52 22.28
N PHE A 148 12.42 -7.90 22.15
CA PHE A 148 13.23 -7.65 20.97
C PHE A 148 14.04 -8.89 20.59
N ASP A 149 14.18 -9.16 19.29
CA ASP A 149 15.08 -10.19 18.77
C ASP A 149 16.52 -9.67 18.63
N ALA A 150 17.45 -10.54 18.21
CA ALA A 150 18.85 -10.21 17.98
C ALA A 150 19.06 -9.15 16.87
N SER A 151 18.06 -8.83 16.05
CA SER A 151 18.11 -7.74 15.07
C SER A 151 17.56 -6.41 15.62
N GLY A 152 16.94 -6.44 16.81
CA GLY A 152 16.27 -5.29 17.41
C GLY A 152 14.82 -5.11 16.96
N ASN A 153 14.22 -6.12 16.32
CA ASN A 153 12.81 -6.08 15.96
C ASN A 153 11.98 -6.37 17.21
N ARG A 154 10.88 -5.63 17.39
CA ARG A 154 9.98 -5.90 18.50
C ARG A 154 9.27 -7.25 18.29
N VAL A 155 9.52 -8.20 19.19
CA VAL A 155 8.78 -9.46 19.26
C VAL A 155 7.52 -9.21 20.09
N VAL A 156 6.37 -9.29 19.43
CA VAL A 156 5.05 -9.27 20.09
C VAL A 156 4.49 -10.67 19.98
N ASN A 157 4.00 -11.23 21.09
CA ASN A 157 3.24 -12.48 21.01
C ASN A 157 1.90 -12.18 20.32
N ASP A 158 1.81 -12.47 19.02
CA ASP A 158 0.58 -12.22 18.25
C ASP A 158 -0.63 -12.97 18.83
N LEU A 159 -0.39 -14.03 19.62
CA LEU A 159 -1.44 -14.80 20.28
C LEU A 159 -2.06 -14.08 21.48
N ASP A 160 -1.44 -13.03 22.03
CA ASP A 160 -2.02 -12.24 23.12
C ASP A 160 -3.34 -11.59 22.70
N TYR A 161 -3.48 -11.25 21.41
CA TYR A 161 -4.73 -10.76 20.84
C TYR A 161 -5.87 -11.76 21.08
N PHE A 162 -5.59 -13.06 21.08
CA PHE A 162 -6.58 -14.13 21.29
C PHE A 162 -6.68 -14.58 22.74
N GLY A 163 -5.84 -14.06 23.66
CA GLY A 163 -5.72 -14.58 25.03
C GLY A 163 -4.70 -15.71 25.18
N GLY A 164 -3.66 -15.73 24.34
CA GLY A 164 -2.64 -16.77 24.30
C GLY A 164 -3.06 -18.01 23.49
N ASN A 165 -2.29 -19.09 23.60
CA ASN A 165 -2.49 -20.31 22.80
C ASN A 165 -3.89 -20.91 22.97
N LEU A 166 -4.35 -21.11 24.21
CA LEU A 166 -5.69 -21.66 24.49
C LEU A 166 -6.80 -20.79 23.90
N GLY A 167 -6.63 -19.47 23.98
CA GLY A 167 -7.58 -18.52 23.41
C GLY A 167 -7.60 -18.57 21.87
N TYR A 168 -6.45 -18.75 21.23
CA TYR A 168 -6.37 -18.96 19.79
C TYR A 168 -7.01 -20.29 19.36
N GLU A 169 -6.77 -21.39 20.07
CA GLU A 169 -7.41 -22.68 19.78
C GLU A 169 -8.94 -22.59 19.85
N GLN A 170 -9.47 -21.84 20.81
CA GLN A 170 -10.91 -21.57 20.91
C GLN A 170 -11.40 -20.69 19.76
N TYR A 171 -10.64 -19.66 19.39
CA TYR A 171 -10.95 -18.78 18.27
C TYR A 171 -10.96 -19.53 16.91
N ALA A 172 -9.98 -20.41 16.69
CA ALA A 172 -9.87 -21.20 15.46
C ALA A 172 -11.06 -22.15 15.24
N LYS A 173 -11.78 -22.54 16.30
CA LYS A 173 -12.99 -23.40 16.22
C LYS A 173 -14.28 -22.64 15.95
N LYS A 174 -14.27 -21.30 16.05
CA LYS A 174 -15.45 -20.46 15.82
C LYS A 174 -15.86 -20.43 14.35
N SER A 175 -17.16 -20.27 14.11
CA SER A 175 -17.70 -19.90 12.80
C SER A 175 -17.24 -18.50 12.38
N GLN A 176 -17.37 -18.16 11.09
CA GLN A 176 -16.97 -16.84 10.60
C GLN A 176 -17.71 -15.68 11.29
N LYS A 177 -19.00 -15.86 11.61
CA LYS A 177 -19.79 -14.87 12.35
C LYS A 177 -19.27 -14.66 13.77
N GLU A 178 -18.96 -15.73 14.48
CA GLU A 178 -18.42 -15.67 15.84
C GLU A 178 -17.02 -15.05 15.87
N ARG A 179 -16.18 -15.35 14.87
CA ARG A 179 -14.88 -14.69 14.69
C ARG A 179 -15.04 -13.20 14.42
N PHE A 180 -15.93 -12.83 13.49
CA PHE A 180 -16.24 -11.44 13.22
C PHE A 180 -16.67 -10.70 14.49
N LYS A 181 -17.59 -11.26 15.29
CA LYS A 181 -18.04 -10.63 16.53
C LYS A 181 -16.84 -10.34 17.47
N PHE A 182 -15.99 -11.34 17.70
CA PHE A 182 -14.81 -11.22 18.54
C PHE A 182 -13.83 -10.13 18.04
N ASP A 183 -13.55 -10.12 16.74
CA ASP A 183 -12.61 -9.17 16.15
C ASP A 183 -13.20 -7.74 16.09
N ASN A 184 -14.50 -7.65 15.78
CA ASN A 184 -15.22 -6.41 15.58
C ASN A 184 -15.40 -5.63 16.88
N GLU A 185 -15.66 -6.31 18.00
CA GLU A 185 -15.73 -5.66 19.33
C GLU A 185 -14.44 -4.88 19.65
N LYS A 186 -13.28 -5.49 19.39
CA LYS A 186 -11.97 -4.84 19.58
C LYS A 186 -11.74 -3.73 18.56
N TYR A 187 -12.09 -3.98 17.30
CA TYR A 187 -11.95 -3.00 16.23
C TYR A 187 -12.77 -1.72 16.51
N VAL A 188 -14.02 -1.87 16.91
CA VAL A 188 -14.92 -0.77 17.27
C VAL A 188 -14.42 -0.03 18.51
N SER A 189 -13.91 -0.74 19.52
CA SER A 189 -13.29 -0.11 20.69
C SER A 189 -12.12 0.81 20.30
N LEU A 190 -11.26 0.38 19.37
CA LEU A 190 -10.16 1.21 18.85
C LEU A 190 -10.68 2.45 18.11
N LEU A 191 -11.73 2.34 17.31
CA LEU A 191 -12.36 3.49 16.66
C LEU A 191 -12.92 4.49 17.68
N LYS A 192 -13.58 3.99 18.75
CA LYS A 192 -14.03 4.85 19.87
C LYS A 192 -12.88 5.58 20.55
N HIS A 193 -11.75 4.90 20.74
CA HIS A 193 -10.54 5.53 21.29
C HIS A 193 -9.98 6.64 20.39
N GLN A 194 -9.96 6.41 19.07
CA GLN A 194 -9.44 7.40 18.12
C GLN A 194 -10.33 8.65 18.01
N VAL A 195 -11.64 8.49 18.12
CA VAL A 195 -12.59 9.59 17.91
C VAL A 195 -12.99 10.28 19.22
N ASN A 196 -13.22 9.53 20.31
CA ASN A 196 -13.78 10.07 21.55
C ASN A 196 -13.15 9.46 22.82
N ASN A 197 -11.84 9.17 22.79
CA ASN A 197 -11.08 8.63 23.94
C ASN A 197 -11.74 7.41 24.61
N GLY A 198 -12.45 6.59 23.84
CA GLY A 198 -13.05 5.33 24.28
C GLY A 198 -14.51 5.44 24.72
N LYS A 199 -15.06 6.65 24.78
CA LYS A 199 -16.49 6.88 25.08
C LYS A 199 -17.35 6.65 23.84
N ASP A 200 -18.65 6.43 24.08
CA ASP A 200 -19.62 6.33 23.00
C ASP A 200 -19.68 7.64 22.20
N ILE A 201 -19.78 7.49 20.89
CA ILE A 201 -19.83 8.57 19.92
C ILE A 201 -21.29 8.89 19.57
N ASN A 202 -21.68 10.15 19.66
CA ASN A 202 -22.97 10.64 19.18
C ASN A 202 -22.99 10.62 17.64
N LEU A 203 -23.80 9.75 17.03
CA LEU A 203 -23.85 9.58 15.58
C LEU A 203 -24.41 10.81 14.84
N LYS A 204 -25.24 11.62 15.49
CA LYS A 204 -25.77 12.87 14.92
C LYS A 204 -24.64 13.90 14.75
N GLU A 205 -23.82 14.08 15.78
CA GLU A 205 -22.67 14.99 15.72
C GLU A 205 -21.56 14.45 14.82
N TYR A 206 -21.30 13.14 14.89
CA TYR A 206 -20.21 12.50 14.15
C TYR A 206 -20.49 12.34 12.65
N ARG A 207 -21.74 12.03 12.27
CA ARG A 207 -22.12 11.69 10.89
C ARG A 207 -23.39 12.35 10.38
N GLY A 208 -24.07 13.18 11.16
CA GLY A 208 -25.39 13.71 10.81
C GLY A 208 -26.48 12.64 10.79
N LEU A 209 -26.28 11.51 11.48
CA LEU A 209 -27.26 10.41 11.53
C LEU A 209 -28.18 10.60 12.75
N ASP A 210 -29.32 11.25 12.54
CA ASP A 210 -30.35 11.45 13.57
C ASP A 210 -31.41 10.34 13.49
N THR A 211 -31.17 9.23 14.17
CA THR A 211 -32.04 8.03 14.09
C THR A 211 -32.52 7.64 15.49
N LYS A 212 -33.83 7.42 15.62
CA LYS A 212 -34.45 7.00 16.89
C LYS A 212 -33.94 5.61 17.33
N PRO A 213 -33.78 5.35 18.65
CA PRO A 213 -33.34 4.05 19.15
C PRO A 213 -34.16 2.85 18.66
N ASP A 214 -35.49 2.99 18.55
CA ASP A 214 -36.35 1.89 18.07
C ASP A 214 -36.06 1.50 16.61
N HIS A 215 -35.71 2.48 15.77
CA HIS A 215 -35.35 2.21 14.37
C HIS A 215 -33.96 1.58 14.27
N ILE A 216 -33.03 1.97 15.13
CA ILE A 216 -31.72 1.32 15.27
C ILE A 216 -31.90 -0.14 15.68
N LYS A 217 -32.75 -0.43 16.66
CA LYS A 217 -33.05 -1.80 17.07
C LYS A 217 -33.65 -2.62 15.93
N LYS A 218 -34.61 -2.07 15.19
CA LYS A 218 -35.20 -2.72 14.00
C LYS A 218 -34.15 -3.01 12.92
N PHE A 219 -33.21 -2.08 12.70
CA PHE A 219 -32.08 -2.30 11.80
C PHE A 219 -31.22 -3.47 12.27
N ASP A 220 -30.83 -3.50 13.54
CA ASP A 220 -29.94 -4.52 14.08
C ASP A 220 -30.57 -5.94 13.99
N GLU A 221 -31.88 -6.05 14.22
CA GLU A 221 -32.63 -7.32 14.03
C GLU A 221 -32.65 -7.79 12.57
N LEU A 222 -32.72 -6.87 11.60
CA LEU A 222 -32.63 -7.18 10.17
C LEU A 222 -31.20 -7.45 9.71
N ALA A 223 -30.23 -6.76 10.31
CA ALA A 223 -28.81 -6.90 10.03
C ALA A 223 -28.33 -8.31 10.40
N GLU A 224 -28.75 -8.82 11.55
CA GLU A 224 -28.45 -10.20 11.97
C GLU A 224 -28.95 -11.23 10.96
N LYS A 225 -30.17 -11.06 10.45
CA LYS A 225 -30.78 -11.93 9.42
C LYS A 225 -30.09 -11.81 8.06
N SER A 226 -29.48 -10.66 7.78
CA SER A 226 -28.86 -10.34 6.49
C SER A 226 -27.34 -10.43 6.52
N ASN A 227 -26.77 -11.02 7.59
CA ASN A 227 -25.32 -11.15 7.80
C ASN A 227 -24.57 -9.81 7.69
N PHE A 228 -25.14 -8.76 8.27
CA PHE A 228 -24.60 -7.41 8.31
C PHE A 228 -24.32 -6.97 9.76
N ASP A 229 -23.46 -5.97 9.93
CA ASP A 229 -23.09 -5.44 11.26
C ASP A 229 -24.20 -4.55 11.83
N THR A 230 -24.13 -4.21 13.12
CA THR A 230 -25.10 -3.29 13.74
C THR A 230 -24.99 -1.89 13.16
N TYR A 231 -26.08 -1.12 13.24
CA TYR A 231 -26.16 0.26 12.74
C TYR A 231 -25.04 1.12 13.31
N TYR A 232 -24.80 1.00 14.61
CA TYR A 232 -23.78 1.76 15.33
C TYR A 232 -22.36 1.41 14.84
N ASN A 233 -22.04 0.12 14.73
CA ASN A 233 -20.71 -0.31 14.30
C ASN A 233 -20.45 0.08 12.84
N ALA A 234 -21.43 -0.13 11.97
CA ALA A 234 -21.37 0.29 10.57
C ALA A 234 -21.22 1.81 10.44
N ALA A 235 -21.87 2.59 11.31
CA ALA A 235 -21.72 4.04 11.33
C ALA A 235 -20.26 4.44 11.60
N LEU A 236 -19.64 3.84 12.63
CA LEU A 236 -18.25 4.11 13.00
C LEU A 236 -17.23 3.66 11.95
N LYS A 237 -17.54 2.60 11.19
CA LYS A 237 -16.72 2.17 10.05
C LYS A 237 -16.84 3.08 8.82
N GLY A 238 -17.77 4.04 8.85
CA GLY A 238 -18.01 4.97 7.74
C GLY A 238 -18.90 4.39 6.64
N PHE A 239 -19.67 3.34 6.92
CA PHE A 239 -20.52 2.70 5.91
C PHE A 239 -21.73 3.56 5.53
N THR A 240 -22.25 3.37 4.32
CA THR A 240 -23.55 3.91 3.91
C THR A 240 -24.65 3.29 4.77
N LEU A 241 -25.55 4.12 5.28
CA LEU A 241 -26.61 3.70 6.20
C LEU A 241 -27.97 4.22 5.77
N PRO A 242 -29.06 3.51 6.09
CA PRO A 242 -30.41 4.00 5.83
C PRO A 242 -30.76 5.16 6.76
N ILE A 243 -31.53 6.10 6.23
CA ILE A 243 -32.24 7.10 7.03
C ILE A 243 -33.72 6.75 7.08
N TYR A 244 -34.38 7.15 8.17
CA TYR A 244 -35.75 6.75 8.47
C TYR A 244 -36.68 7.96 8.50
N ASP A 245 -37.91 7.77 8.03
CA ASP A 245 -38.98 8.74 8.22
C ASP A 245 -39.58 8.66 9.65
N SER A 246 -40.60 9.50 9.90
CA SER A 246 -41.32 9.53 11.18
C SER A 246 -42.05 8.22 11.50
N SER A 247 -42.36 7.40 10.49
CA SER A 247 -43.03 6.10 10.61
C SER A 247 -42.08 4.93 10.85
N GLY A 248 -40.76 5.16 10.77
CA GLY A 248 -39.75 4.12 10.93
C GLY A 248 -39.54 3.24 9.70
N GLN A 249 -39.92 3.75 8.53
CA GLN A 249 -39.56 3.17 7.24
C GLN A 249 -38.33 3.85 6.66
N VAL A 250 -37.55 3.11 5.87
CA VAL A 250 -36.37 3.63 5.20
C VAL A 250 -36.83 4.65 4.16
N SER A 251 -36.44 5.92 4.34
CA SER A 251 -36.75 7.02 3.43
C SER A 251 -35.63 7.28 2.42
N GLY A 252 -34.44 6.74 2.67
CA GLY A 252 -33.31 6.75 1.75
C GLY A 252 -32.00 6.34 2.42
N LEU A 253 -30.87 6.71 1.82
CA LEU A 253 -29.52 6.35 2.23
C LEU A 253 -28.67 7.60 2.48
N GLN A 254 -27.70 7.47 3.37
CA GLN A 254 -26.70 8.49 3.65
C GLN A 254 -25.29 7.89 3.60
N VAL A 255 -24.47 8.41 2.68
CA VAL A 255 -23.06 8.02 2.55
C VAL A 255 -22.18 8.81 3.53
N ASN A 256 -20.98 8.31 3.84
CA ASN A 256 -20.01 9.11 4.60
C ASN A 256 -19.35 10.15 3.68
N ASP A 257 -19.74 11.42 3.83
CA ASP A 257 -19.18 12.53 3.06
C ASP A 257 -17.82 13.03 3.57
N GLY A 258 -17.44 12.67 4.81
CA GLY A 258 -16.16 13.04 5.40
C GLY A 258 -14.96 12.30 4.81
N ALA A 259 -13.79 12.48 5.40
CA ALA A 259 -12.63 11.66 5.07
C ALA A 259 -12.92 10.16 5.32
N GLU A 260 -12.27 9.29 4.54
CA GLU A 260 -12.37 7.85 4.76
C GLU A 260 -11.94 7.51 6.21
N VAL A 261 -12.73 6.70 6.89
CA VAL A 261 -12.38 6.22 8.23
C VAL A 261 -11.09 5.38 8.14
N PRO A 262 -10.05 5.70 8.93
CA PRO A 262 -8.82 4.92 8.95
C PRO A 262 -9.08 3.45 9.26
N LYS A 263 -8.38 2.57 8.53
CA LYS A 263 -8.55 1.12 8.66
C LYS A 263 -7.24 0.46 9.09
N GLY A 264 -7.30 -0.25 10.21
CA GLY A 264 -6.17 -1.01 10.75
C GLY A 264 -6.04 -2.40 10.12
N PRO A 265 -4.88 -3.06 10.32
CA PRO A 265 -4.63 -4.41 9.84
C PRO A 265 -5.45 -5.44 10.61
N SER A 266 -5.65 -6.61 10.01
CA SER A 266 -6.19 -7.78 10.73
C SER A 266 -5.09 -8.47 11.53
N SER A 267 -5.34 -8.72 12.82
CA SER A 267 -4.47 -9.56 13.63
C SER A 267 -4.38 -10.98 13.06
N VAL A 268 -5.48 -11.52 12.53
CA VAL A 268 -5.55 -12.86 11.93
C VAL A 268 -4.65 -12.96 10.70
N ASP A 269 -4.66 -11.94 9.84
CA ASP A 269 -3.85 -11.98 8.62
C ASP A 269 -2.35 -11.96 8.92
N SER A 270 -1.94 -11.35 10.04
CA SER A 270 -0.53 -11.15 10.39
C SER A 270 0.01 -12.11 11.46
N ILE A 271 -0.79 -13.08 11.95
CA ILE A 271 -0.37 -14.00 13.04
C ILE A 271 0.97 -14.65 12.72
N GLY A 272 1.95 -14.60 13.60
CA GLY A 272 3.22 -15.32 13.45
C GLY A 272 4.17 -14.72 12.41
N ARG A 273 3.98 -13.44 12.05
CA ARG A 273 4.84 -12.71 11.10
C ARG A 273 5.58 -11.61 11.86
N SER A 274 6.90 -11.77 11.97
CA SER A 274 7.78 -10.81 12.65
C SER A 274 7.91 -9.49 11.89
N GLU A 275 7.98 -9.55 10.56
CA GLU A 275 8.16 -8.38 9.70
C GLU A 275 6.81 -7.88 9.16
N LYS A 276 5.99 -7.26 10.01
CA LYS A 276 4.63 -6.78 9.66
C LYS A 276 4.60 -5.76 8.52
N ALA A 277 5.71 -5.10 8.21
CA ALA A 277 5.79 -4.25 7.01
C ALA A 277 5.79 -5.09 5.72
N LYS A 278 6.32 -6.31 5.77
CA LYS A 278 6.44 -7.24 4.64
C LYS A 278 5.17 -8.02 4.31
N THR A 279 4.08 -7.79 5.04
CA THR A 279 2.76 -8.38 4.77
C THR A 279 1.97 -7.62 3.70
N ASN A 280 2.60 -6.70 2.97
CA ASN A 280 2.01 -6.03 1.80
C ASN A 280 2.12 -6.88 0.51
N GLY A 281 2.88 -7.97 0.53
CA GLY A 281 3.09 -8.87 -0.61
C GLY A 281 4.56 -9.27 -0.77
N LEU A 282 4.81 -10.19 -1.70
CA LEU A 282 6.15 -10.69 -2.02
C LEU A 282 6.64 -10.03 -3.31
N ALA A 283 7.79 -9.35 -3.24
CA ALA A 283 8.42 -8.75 -4.40
C ALA A 283 9.32 -9.75 -5.14
N ARG A 284 9.35 -9.60 -6.46
CA ARG A 284 10.34 -10.12 -7.42
C ARG A 284 10.54 -11.63 -7.41
N THR A 285 9.66 -12.42 -6.79
CA THR A 285 9.87 -13.87 -6.64
C THR A 285 8.65 -14.65 -7.14
N ILE A 286 8.87 -15.70 -7.93
CA ILE A 286 7.81 -16.55 -8.50
C ILE A 286 7.82 -17.92 -7.82
N PRO A 287 6.87 -18.22 -6.92
CA PRO A 287 6.95 -19.41 -6.08
C PRO A 287 6.37 -20.68 -6.72
N ASN A 288 5.51 -20.55 -7.74
CA ASN A 288 4.86 -21.68 -8.38
C ASN A 288 4.41 -21.37 -9.81
N GLU A 289 3.90 -22.41 -10.47
CA GLU A 289 3.45 -22.40 -11.86
C GLU A 289 2.33 -21.40 -12.14
N THR A 290 1.34 -21.28 -11.25
CA THR A 290 0.21 -20.37 -11.45
C THR A 290 0.68 -18.91 -11.47
N TYR A 291 1.60 -18.52 -10.58
CA TYR A 291 2.21 -17.19 -10.65
C TYR A 291 3.09 -17.00 -11.89
N ARG A 292 3.80 -18.04 -12.35
CA ARG A 292 4.60 -17.98 -13.58
C ARG A 292 3.70 -17.68 -14.79
N ILE A 293 2.61 -18.43 -14.94
CA ILE A 293 1.60 -18.24 -16.00
C ILE A 293 1.03 -16.82 -15.93
N ALA A 294 0.64 -16.37 -14.74
CA ALA A 294 0.13 -15.01 -14.57
C ALA A 294 1.18 -13.95 -14.95
N ALA A 295 2.46 -14.15 -14.60
CA ALA A 295 3.54 -13.20 -14.86
C ALA A 295 3.78 -12.98 -16.36
N ILE A 296 3.82 -14.06 -17.15
CA ILE A 296 4.12 -13.97 -18.58
C ILE A 296 2.93 -13.44 -19.41
N GLN A 297 1.75 -13.32 -18.80
CA GLN A 297 0.52 -12.79 -19.41
C GLN A 297 0.20 -11.35 -18.96
N THR A 298 1.01 -10.80 -18.06
CA THR A 298 0.78 -9.51 -17.41
C THR A 298 1.90 -8.55 -17.78
N PHE A 299 1.55 -7.28 -17.92
CA PHE A 299 2.41 -6.20 -18.38
C PHE A 299 2.38 -5.07 -17.36
N GLN A 300 3.54 -4.51 -17.09
CA GLN A 300 3.65 -3.15 -16.58
C GLN A 300 3.42 -2.21 -17.76
N VAL A 301 2.51 -1.26 -17.62
CA VAL A 301 2.21 -0.26 -18.65
C VAL A 301 2.52 1.14 -18.14
N ASN A 302 3.04 1.98 -19.03
CA ASN A 302 3.22 3.40 -18.78
C ASN A 302 2.66 4.22 -19.94
N PHE A 303 1.75 5.14 -19.65
CA PHE A 303 1.19 6.10 -20.59
C PHE A 303 1.79 7.48 -20.28
N THR A 304 2.63 8.00 -21.17
CA THR A 304 3.22 9.33 -21.02
C THR A 304 2.47 10.32 -21.90
N ALA A 305 1.96 11.39 -21.32
CA ALA A 305 1.21 12.44 -22.00
C ALA A 305 1.76 13.82 -21.64
N TYR A 306 1.45 14.83 -22.46
CA TYR A 306 1.67 16.22 -22.06
C TYR A 306 0.80 16.58 -20.86
N LYS A 307 1.36 17.30 -19.90
CA LYS A 307 0.68 17.67 -18.66
C LYS A 307 -0.45 18.67 -18.94
N ASP A 308 -1.69 18.27 -18.62
CA ASP A 308 -2.90 19.08 -18.80
C ASP A 308 -3.22 19.99 -17.59
N TYR A 309 -2.52 19.79 -16.47
CA TYR A 309 -2.71 20.49 -15.19
C TYR A 309 -4.13 20.39 -14.62
N ALA A 310 -4.91 19.38 -15.03
CA ALA A 310 -6.30 19.24 -14.60
C ALA A 310 -6.41 19.10 -13.07
N LYS A 311 -5.48 18.36 -12.44
CA LYS A 311 -5.45 18.16 -10.99
C LYS A 311 -5.15 19.46 -10.25
N GLU A 312 -4.14 20.21 -10.69
CA GLU A 312 -3.78 21.49 -10.08
C GLU A 312 -4.90 22.53 -10.22
N ILE A 313 -5.58 22.55 -11.37
CA ILE A 313 -6.76 23.39 -11.58
C ILE A 313 -7.89 22.99 -10.63
N GLU A 314 -8.15 21.70 -10.46
CA GLU A 314 -9.18 21.20 -9.53
C GLU A 314 -8.84 21.55 -8.07
N GLU A 315 -7.59 21.37 -7.65
CA GLU A 315 -7.12 21.76 -6.32
C GLU A 315 -7.28 23.27 -6.07
N ALA A 316 -6.98 24.09 -7.08
CA ALA A 316 -7.19 25.53 -6.99
C ALA A 316 -8.67 25.90 -6.90
N GLN A 317 -9.54 25.19 -7.63
CA GLN A 317 -11.00 25.36 -7.53
C GLN A 317 -11.54 24.98 -6.16
N ASP A 318 -11.09 23.86 -5.59
CA ASP A 318 -11.45 23.45 -4.23
C ASP A 318 -11.04 24.52 -3.21
N ASN A 319 -9.83 25.10 -3.36
CA ASN A 319 -9.35 26.15 -2.48
C ASN A 319 -10.22 27.41 -2.58
N ILE A 320 -10.66 27.78 -3.78
CA ILE A 320 -11.60 28.91 -3.97
C ILE A 320 -12.89 28.68 -3.20
N GLU A 321 -13.51 27.48 -3.36
CA GLU A 321 -14.73 27.13 -2.64
C GLU A 321 -14.50 27.15 -1.13
N LEU A 322 -13.40 26.55 -0.66
CA LEU A 322 -13.03 26.50 0.75
C LEU A 322 -12.84 27.90 1.35
N PHE A 323 -12.04 28.77 0.72
CA PHE A 323 -11.86 30.15 1.18
C PHE A 323 -13.19 30.92 1.15
N GLY A 324 -14.07 30.63 0.20
CA GLY A 324 -15.44 31.12 0.15
C GLY A 324 -16.26 30.82 1.41
N THR A 325 -16.04 29.65 2.04
CA THR A 325 -16.72 29.26 3.29
C THR A 325 -16.07 29.78 4.57
N TRP A 326 -14.82 30.23 4.52
CA TRP A 326 -14.08 30.63 5.72
C TRP A 326 -14.49 32.00 6.26
N ASN A 327 -14.47 32.11 7.59
CA ASN A 327 -14.62 33.35 8.34
C ASN A 327 -13.26 34.08 8.51
N SER A 328 -13.29 35.30 9.04
CA SER A 328 -12.09 36.14 9.20
C SER A 328 -11.01 35.53 10.10
N GLU A 329 -11.39 34.77 11.12
CA GLU A 329 -10.43 34.10 12.03
C GLU A 329 -9.71 32.95 11.34
N GLN A 330 -10.44 32.15 10.56
CA GLN A 330 -9.88 31.05 9.76
C GLN A 330 -8.90 31.58 8.71
N ILE A 331 -9.24 32.68 8.04
CA ILE A 331 -8.36 33.35 7.08
C ILE A 331 -7.10 33.86 7.77
N LYS A 332 -7.24 34.54 8.91
CA LYS A 332 -6.10 35.03 9.70
C LYS A 332 -5.19 33.88 10.15
N SER A 333 -5.76 32.80 10.67
CA SER A 333 -5.01 31.61 11.11
C SER A 333 -4.25 30.95 9.94
N TYR A 334 -4.88 30.88 8.77
CA TYR A 334 -4.21 30.37 7.56
C TYR A 334 -3.01 31.24 7.17
N ILE A 335 -3.18 32.57 7.12
CA ILE A 335 -2.10 33.52 6.79
C ILE A 335 -0.96 33.40 7.81
N GLU A 336 -1.27 33.38 9.11
CA GLU A 336 -0.28 33.19 10.17
C GLU A 336 0.50 31.88 10.00
N THR A 337 -0.18 30.81 9.57
CA THR A 337 0.46 29.52 9.27
C THR A 337 1.39 29.62 8.06
N GLN A 338 0.98 30.30 6.99
CA GLN A 338 1.83 30.51 5.81
C GLN A 338 3.05 31.37 6.13
N LEU A 339 2.87 32.45 6.89
CA LEU A 339 3.97 33.30 7.35
C LEU A 339 4.95 32.52 8.23
N ARG A 340 4.44 31.71 9.17
CA ARG A 340 5.29 30.86 10.00
C ARG A 340 6.09 29.87 9.16
N GLN A 341 5.48 29.22 8.17
CA GLN A 341 6.21 28.31 7.28
C GLN A 341 7.27 29.04 6.47
N LEU A 342 6.95 30.24 5.96
CA LEU A 342 7.91 31.08 5.24
C LEU A 342 9.10 31.45 6.14
N THR A 343 8.85 31.80 7.41
CA THR A 343 9.90 32.08 8.40
C THR A 343 10.77 30.85 8.67
N LEU A 344 10.16 29.68 8.90
CA LEU A 344 10.91 28.44 9.15
C LEU A 344 11.80 28.05 7.96
N ASN A 345 11.31 28.21 6.73
CA ASN A 345 12.10 27.94 5.53
C ASN A 345 13.29 28.91 5.42
N TYR A 346 13.06 30.20 5.68
CA TYR A 346 14.13 31.20 5.69
C TYR A 346 15.18 30.90 6.77
N GLU A 347 14.76 30.52 7.98
CA GLU A 347 15.66 30.16 9.08
C GLU A 347 16.51 28.92 8.75
N ASP A 348 15.92 27.88 8.14
CA ASP A 348 16.67 26.69 7.72
C ASP A 348 17.68 27.02 6.61
N GLU A 349 17.26 27.69 5.54
CA GLU A 349 18.13 28.05 4.42
C GLU A 349 19.25 29.01 4.86
N SER A 350 18.92 30.04 5.65
CA SER A 350 19.91 30.94 6.24
C SER A 350 20.88 30.20 7.16
N GLY A 351 20.39 29.27 7.99
CA GLY A 351 21.20 28.47 8.88
C GLY A 351 22.11 27.46 8.17
N GLN A 352 21.75 27.01 6.97
CA GLN A 352 22.64 26.24 6.09
C GLN A 352 23.78 27.12 5.57
N ILE A 353 23.47 28.32 5.07
CA ILE A 353 24.47 29.29 4.60
C ILE A 353 25.42 29.69 5.75
N ASP A 354 24.90 29.89 6.97
CA ASP A 354 25.73 30.23 8.15
C ASP A 354 26.70 29.11 8.53
N ARG A 355 26.28 27.85 8.40
CA ARG A 355 27.17 26.69 8.60
C ARG A 355 28.25 26.62 7.53
N GLU A 356 27.90 26.87 6.27
CA GLU A 356 28.88 26.92 5.17
C GLU A 356 29.88 28.06 5.37
N LEU A 357 29.43 29.25 5.81
CA LEU A 357 30.30 30.38 6.16
C LEU A 357 31.28 30.03 7.29
N GLN A 358 30.82 29.33 8.34
CA GLN A 358 31.68 28.89 9.46
C GLN A 358 32.73 27.85 9.06
N GLN A 359 32.41 27.00 8.07
CA GLN A 359 33.29 25.93 7.60
C GLN A 359 34.24 26.39 6.48
N THR A 360 33.93 27.52 5.83
CA THR A 360 34.75 28.10 4.76
C THR A 360 36.00 28.75 5.35
N LYS A 361 37.17 28.47 4.77
CA LYS A 361 38.44 29.07 5.22
C LYS A 361 38.41 30.58 5.03
N SER A 362 38.96 31.33 5.99
CA SER A 362 38.92 32.79 6.05
C SER A 362 39.60 33.51 4.87
N ASP A 363 40.49 32.83 4.15
CA ASP A 363 41.20 33.29 2.96
C ASP A 363 40.40 33.11 1.65
N SER A 364 39.30 32.36 1.69
CA SER A 364 38.41 32.11 0.54
C SER A 364 37.40 33.25 0.32
N THR A 365 37.92 34.47 0.15
CA THR A 365 37.16 35.73 0.12
C THR A 365 36.04 35.75 -0.91
N SER A 366 36.23 35.17 -2.09
CA SER A 366 35.20 35.07 -3.15
C SER A 366 34.03 34.17 -2.78
N ILE A 367 34.29 33.05 -2.08
CA ILE A 367 33.25 32.12 -1.61
C ILE A 367 32.44 32.77 -0.49
N ILE A 368 33.12 33.41 0.47
CA ILE A 368 32.49 34.16 1.56
C ILE A 368 31.61 35.28 1.01
N GLN A 369 32.10 36.05 0.03
CA GLN A 369 31.33 37.12 -0.61
C GLN A 369 30.09 36.57 -1.34
N ASN A 370 30.23 35.45 -2.05
CA ASN A 370 29.09 34.81 -2.71
C ASN A 370 28.04 34.29 -1.72
N LEU A 371 28.44 33.66 -0.62
CA LEU A 371 27.53 33.19 0.42
C LEU A 371 26.81 34.34 1.12
N ASN A 372 27.51 35.45 1.41
CA ASN A 372 26.88 36.66 1.95
C ASN A 372 25.88 37.28 0.97
N ASN A 373 26.23 37.39 -0.32
CA ASN A 373 25.30 37.86 -1.36
C ASN A 373 24.07 36.96 -1.48
N GLN A 374 24.24 35.64 -1.37
CA GLN A 374 23.12 34.69 -1.35
C GLN A 374 22.21 34.92 -0.14
N LYS A 375 22.80 35.14 1.04
CA LYS A 375 22.06 35.41 2.28
C LYS A 375 21.27 36.73 2.21
N GLU A 376 21.88 37.79 1.69
CA GLU A 376 21.20 39.09 1.48
C GLU A 376 20.04 38.96 0.49
N LYS A 377 20.26 38.26 -0.63
CA LYS A 377 19.20 37.98 -1.61
C LYS A 377 18.07 37.17 -0.99
N LEU A 378 18.40 36.14 -0.21
CA LEU A 378 17.42 35.31 0.49
C LEU A 378 16.59 36.15 1.47
N LYS A 379 17.23 37.04 2.25
CA LYS A 379 16.53 37.95 3.17
C LYS A 379 15.59 38.90 2.43
N LYS A 380 16.04 39.48 1.32
CA LYS A 380 15.21 40.36 0.49
C LYS A 380 13.98 39.62 -0.07
N GLU A 381 14.18 38.43 -0.63
CA GLU A 381 13.07 37.60 -1.13
C GLU A 381 12.11 37.17 0.00
N PHE A 382 12.62 36.92 1.21
CA PHE A 382 11.80 36.64 2.39
C PHE A 382 10.95 37.86 2.78
N ASP A 383 11.56 39.04 2.92
CA ASP A 383 10.85 40.26 3.35
C ASP A 383 9.76 40.68 2.36
N GLU A 384 10.05 40.58 1.06
CA GLU A 384 9.07 40.86 -0.01
C GLU A 384 7.86 39.93 0.10
N LYS A 385 8.08 38.61 0.24
CA LYS A 385 6.99 37.63 0.36
C LYS A 385 6.27 37.71 1.70
N PHE A 386 6.98 37.98 2.77
CA PHE A 386 6.38 38.13 4.09
C PHE A 386 5.38 39.28 4.07
N LYS A 387 5.77 40.42 3.49
CA LYS A 387 4.89 41.59 3.32
C LYS A 387 3.74 41.32 2.35
N GLU A 388 3.97 40.55 1.28
CA GLU A 388 2.92 40.14 0.35
C GLU A 388 1.87 39.28 1.07
N ILE A 389 2.29 38.20 1.73
CA ILE A 389 1.41 37.24 2.42
C ILE A 389 0.69 37.89 3.60
N SER A 390 1.36 38.75 4.37
CA SER A 390 0.77 39.38 5.57
C SER A 390 -0.41 40.30 5.26
N ASN A 391 -0.50 40.80 4.03
CA ASN A 391 -1.55 41.72 3.60
C ASN A 391 -2.70 41.03 2.84
N LEU A 392 -2.60 39.71 2.60
CA LEU A 392 -3.63 38.98 1.88
C LEU A 392 -4.95 38.99 2.66
N LYS A 393 -6.05 39.21 1.93
CA LYS A 393 -7.41 39.01 2.43
C LYS A 393 -8.04 37.82 1.75
N LYS A 394 -9.26 37.47 2.18
CA LYS A 394 -10.06 36.40 1.57
C LYS A 394 -10.17 36.57 0.05
N GLU A 395 -10.46 37.80 -0.40
CA GLU A 395 -10.60 38.12 -1.82
C GLU A 395 -9.27 37.95 -2.57
N ASP A 396 -8.14 38.26 -1.93
CA ASP A 396 -6.82 38.12 -2.54
C ASP A 396 -6.40 36.64 -2.65
N LEU A 397 -6.77 35.80 -1.67
CA LEU A 397 -6.56 34.36 -1.73
C LEU A 397 -7.37 33.71 -2.85
N VAL A 398 -8.63 34.12 -3.04
CA VAL A 398 -9.48 33.67 -4.16
C VAL A 398 -8.87 34.10 -5.49
N LYS A 399 -8.54 35.39 -5.65
CA LYS A 399 -7.89 35.91 -6.86
C LYS A 399 -6.57 35.21 -7.17
N TRP A 400 -5.80 34.87 -6.13
CA TRP A 400 -4.55 34.12 -6.30
C TRP A 400 -4.79 32.74 -6.91
N GLN A 401 -5.79 32.00 -6.41
CA GLN A 401 -6.14 30.69 -6.99
C GLN A 401 -6.71 30.83 -8.41
N GLU A 402 -7.52 31.85 -8.69
CA GLU A 402 -8.03 32.14 -10.05
C GLU A 402 -6.88 32.39 -11.03
N LYS A 403 -5.88 33.19 -10.62
CA LYS A 403 -4.68 33.44 -11.41
C LYS A 403 -3.86 32.17 -11.65
N GLU A 404 -3.70 31.32 -10.63
CA GLU A 404 -3.04 30.01 -10.78
C GLU A 404 -3.77 29.14 -11.82
N ILE A 405 -5.11 29.12 -11.81
CA ILE A 405 -5.91 28.40 -12.82
C ILE A 405 -5.63 28.93 -14.24
N GLU A 406 -5.60 30.24 -14.44
CA GLU A 406 -5.26 30.85 -15.73
C GLU A 406 -3.84 30.48 -16.18
N GLU A 407 -2.88 30.52 -15.26
CA GLU A 407 -1.50 30.12 -15.54
C GLU A 407 -1.41 28.63 -15.92
N TYR A 408 -2.11 27.75 -15.22
CA TYR A 408 -2.14 26.32 -15.55
C TYR A 408 -2.77 26.07 -16.91
N ARG A 409 -3.88 26.75 -17.22
CA ARG A 409 -4.50 26.69 -18.56
C ARG A 409 -3.54 27.16 -19.65
N LYS A 410 -2.75 28.21 -19.40
CA LYS A 410 -1.71 28.65 -20.33
C LYS A 410 -0.60 27.59 -20.48
N LYS A 411 -0.04 27.10 -19.37
CA LYS A 411 1.03 26.08 -19.35
C LYS A 411 0.61 24.78 -20.05
N SER A 412 -0.67 24.39 -19.94
CA SER A 412 -1.20 23.19 -20.61
C SER A 412 -1.11 23.26 -22.14
N LYS A 413 -1.16 24.46 -22.74
CA LYS A 413 -1.06 24.68 -24.20
C LYS A 413 0.38 24.73 -24.71
N GLU A 414 1.35 24.88 -23.83
CA GLU A 414 2.77 24.98 -24.19
C GLU A 414 3.40 23.61 -24.47
N ASN A 415 2.76 22.51 -24.10
CA ASN A 415 3.26 21.13 -24.27
C ASN A 415 4.71 20.92 -23.80
N LYS A 416 5.11 21.64 -22.74
CA LYS A 416 6.50 21.66 -22.26
C LYS A 416 6.81 20.54 -21.26
N TYR A 417 5.82 20.17 -20.46
CA TYR A 417 5.99 19.18 -19.39
C TYR A 417 5.18 17.92 -19.70
N GLN A 418 5.73 16.79 -19.31
CA GLN A 418 5.09 15.49 -19.45
C GLN A 418 4.73 14.95 -18.08
N THR A 419 3.67 14.15 -18.04
CA THR A 419 3.30 13.33 -16.90
C THR A 419 3.13 11.90 -17.37
N SER A 420 3.25 10.94 -16.46
CA SER A 420 2.99 9.54 -16.77
C SER A 420 1.99 8.95 -15.80
N GLU A 421 1.09 8.13 -16.34
CA GLU A 421 0.23 7.24 -15.58
C GLU A 421 0.73 5.82 -15.79
N SER A 422 0.95 5.08 -14.71
CA SER A 422 1.50 3.73 -14.77
C SER A 422 0.56 2.75 -14.08
N GLY A 423 0.49 1.54 -14.62
CA GLY A 423 -0.36 0.50 -14.09
C GLY A 423 0.07 -0.88 -14.52
N THR A 424 -0.81 -1.83 -14.26
CA THR A 424 -0.72 -3.23 -14.65
C THR A 424 -1.85 -3.54 -15.63
N MET A 425 -1.57 -4.31 -16.66
CA MET A 425 -2.59 -4.82 -17.60
C MET A 425 -2.28 -6.26 -17.98
N TRP A 426 -3.25 -7.00 -18.46
CA TRP A 426 -3.08 -8.42 -18.82
C TRP A 426 -3.89 -8.76 -20.06
N ILE A 427 -3.40 -9.69 -20.87
CA ILE A 427 -4.10 -10.10 -22.10
C ILE A 427 -5.36 -10.85 -21.73
N MET A 428 -6.50 -10.33 -22.16
CA MET A 428 -7.83 -10.92 -21.94
C MET A 428 -8.32 -11.67 -23.17
N ASP A 429 -8.22 -11.04 -24.33
CA ASP A 429 -8.82 -11.52 -25.57
C ASP A 429 -8.03 -11.01 -26.79
N TYR A 430 -8.33 -11.56 -27.98
CA TYR A 430 -7.82 -11.10 -29.26
C TYR A 430 -8.77 -11.52 -30.39
N ILE A 431 -8.81 -10.73 -31.47
CA ILE A 431 -9.52 -11.10 -32.71
C ILE A 431 -8.54 -11.63 -33.76
N ASP A 432 -9.05 -11.96 -34.95
CA ASP A 432 -8.27 -12.53 -36.05
C ASP A 432 -7.56 -13.82 -35.63
N VAL A 433 -8.33 -14.79 -35.11
CA VAL A 433 -7.85 -15.96 -34.35
C VAL A 433 -6.67 -16.71 -34.99
N ASN A 434 -6.61 -16.75 -36.33
CA ASN A 434 -5.53 -17.42 -37.08
C ASN A 434 -4.24 -16.58 -37.16
N LYS A 435 -4.36 -15.25 -37.14
CA LYS A 435 -3.27 -14.29 -37.28
C LYS A 435 -3.58 -13.03 -36.46
N PRO A 436 -3.45 -13.08 -35.12
CA PRO A 436 -3.95 -12.01 -34.27
C PRO A 436 -3.12 -10.74 -34.40
N THR A 437 -3.77 -9.64 -34.76
CA THR A 437 -3.14 -8.31 -34.82
C THR A 437 -3.69 -7.34 -33.77
N LYS A 438 -4.90 -7.58 -33.26
CA LYS A 438 -5.53 -6.76 -32.22
C LYS A 438 -5.76 -7.55 -30.95
N PHE A 439 -5.29 -6.99 -29.84
CA PHE A 439 -5.36 -7.59 -28.51
C PHE A 439 -6.12 -6.68 -27.56
N TYR A 440 -6.86 -7.30 -26.64
CA TYR A 440 -7.67 -6.63 -25.63
C TYR A 440 -7.09 -6.93 -24.26
N PHE A 441 -6.79 -5.87 -23.52
CA PHE A 441 -6.15 -5.94 -22.22
C PHE A 441 -7.10 -5.47 -21.13
N GLY A 442 -7.24 -6.27 -20.08
CA GLY A 442 -7.94 -5.86 -18.87
C GLY A 442 -7.03 -4.99 -17.99
N THR A 443 -7.56 -3.90 -17.46
CA THR A 443 -6.89 -3.02 -16.47
C THR A 443 -7.93 -2.22 -15.67
N ASN A 444 -7.51 -1.26 -14.85
CA ASN A 444 -8.43 -0.34 -14.17
C ASN A 444 -8.87 0.83 -15.05
N SER A 445 -10.04 1.37 -14.78
CA SER A 445 -10.55 2.57 -15.43
C SER A 445 -9.65 3.78 -15.17
N HIS A 446 -9.11 3.91 -13.95
CA HIS A 446 -8.20 5.02 -13.65
C HIS A 446 -6.82 4.90 -14.31
N VAL A 447 -6.43 3.71 -14.78
CA VAL A 447 -5.21 3.53 -15.60
C VAL A 447 -5.54 3.85 -17.06
N ALA A 448 -6.63 3.30 -17.59
CA ALA A 448 -7.05 3.49 -18.99
C ALA A 448 -7.44 4.95 -19.32
N LYS A 449 -7.89 5.75 -18.34
CA LYS A 449 -8.21 7.18 -18.55
C LYS A 449 -7.02 8.03 -19.05
N ALA A 450 -5.80 7.51 -18.93
CA ALA A 450 -4.60 8.17 -19.46
C ALA A 450 -4.54 8.13 -20.99
N ILE A 451 -5.33 7.27 -21.64
CA ILE A 451 -5.40 7.15 -23.10
C ILE A 451 -6.23 8.30 -23.67
N LYS A 452 -5.52 9.36 -24.07
CA LYS A 452 -6.06 10.62 -24.58
C LYS A 452 -5.32 11.07 -25.84
N ASP A 453 -5.83 12.11 -26.48
CA ASP A 453 -5.24 12.74 -27.67
C ASP A 453 -3.81 13.28 -27.47
N ASN A 454 -3.43 13.59 -26.24
CA ASN A 454 -2.13 14.17 -25.87
C ASN A 454 -1.08 13.12 -25.47
N LEU A 455 -1.32 11.84 -25.74
CA LEU A 455 -0.34 10.77 -25.54
C LEU A 455 0.91 10.99 -26.42
N VAL A 456 2.07 10.91 -25.78
CA VAL A 456 3.40 11.09 -26.39
C VAL A 456 4.15 9.76 -26.49
N SER A 457 3.98 8.87 -25.52
CA SER A 457 4.50 7.52 -25.59
C SER A 457 3.67 6.52 -24.79
N VAL A 458 3.72 5.26 -25.22
CA VAL A 458 3.24 4.12 -24.44
C VAL A 458 4.34 3.10 -24.34
N SER A 459 4.59 2.56 -23.14
CA SER A 459 5.49 1.42 -22.99
C SER A 459 4.83 0.24 -22.33
N LEU A 460 5.11 -0.95 -22.88
CA LEU A 460 4.68 -2.24 -22.36
C LEU A 460 5.91 -3.01 -21.91
N THR A 461 6.03 -3.29 -20.62
CA THR A 461 7.10 -4.11 -20.05
C THR A 461 6.52 -5.42 -19.57
N ARG A 462 7.10 -6.55 -19.99
CA ARG A 462 6.67 -7.89 -19.55
C ARG A 462 7.86 -8.76 -19.18
N LEU A 463 7.60 -9.77 -18.37
CA LEU A 463 8.55 -10.83 -18.09
C LEU A 463 8.65 -11.77 -19.31
N ASN A 464 9.85 -12.23 -19.64
CA ASN A 464 10.08 -13.21 -20.70
C ASN A 464 9.53 -14.58 -20.29
N SER A 465 9.25 -15.45 -21.27
CA SER A 465 8.64 -16.75 -21.01
C SER A 465 9.62 -17.81 -20.46
N ASP A 466 10.93 -17.59 -20.61
CA ASP A 466 12.02 -18.50 -20.24
C ASP A 466 12.49 -18.36 -18.78
N ILE A 467 11.54 -18.11 -17.86
CA ILE A 467 11.81 -17.96 -16.43
C ILE A 467 11.57 -19.23 -15.61
N LYS A 468 12.25 -19.36 -14.46
CA LYS A 468 12.13 -20.53 -13.58
C LYS A 468 11.31 -20.26 -12.32
N ILE A 469 10.65 -21.31 -11.81
CA ILE A 469 10.04 -21.28 -10.48
C ILE A 469 11.16 -21.16 -9.43
N GLY A 470 10.94 -20.32 -8.42
CA GLY A 470 11.91 -20.00 -7.36
C GLY A 470 12.90 -18.89 -7.73
N GLU A 471 12.85 -18.37 -8.94
CA GLU A 471 13.70 -17.26 -9.38
C GLU A 471 13.31 -15.95 -8.69
N THR A 472 14.32 -15.17 -8.29
CA THR A 472 14.18 -13.82 -7.75
C THR A 472 14.81 -12.82 -8.71
N PHE A 473 14.01 -11.89 -9.21
CA PHE A 473 14.39 -10.90 -10.23
C PHE A 473 14.94 -9.60 -9.62
N GLY A 474 15.56 -8.77 -10.44
CA GLY A 474 15.83 -7.36 -10.17
C GLY A 474 14.64 -6.45 -10.48
N LEU A 475 14.87 -5.14 -10.46
CA LEU A 475 13.92 -4.15 -10.95
C LEU A 475 13.74 -4.28 -12.47
N ASN A 476 12.53 -3.94 -12.94
CA ASN A 476 12.11 -4.21 -14.32
C ASN A 476 13.09 -3.65 -15.38
N SER A 477 13.70 -2.49 -15.16
CA SER A 477 14.62 -1.91 -16.15
C SER A 477 16.06 -2.46 -16.08
N PHE A 478 16.43 -3.13 -14.99
CA PHE A 478 17.78 -3.64 -14.73
C PHE A 478 17.94 -5.13 -15.00
N ASP A 479 16.85 -5.88 -15.04
CA ASP A 479 16.87 -7.34 -15.19
C ASP A 479 16.58 -7.76 -16.64
N LYS A 480 17.40 -8.66 -17.17
CA LYS A 480 17.34 -9.18 -18.55
C LYS A 480 16.15 -10.10 -18.80
N ASN A 481 15.53 -10.61 -17.73
CA ASN A 481 14.29 -11.37 -17.81
C ASN A 481 13.10 -10.47 -18.18
N PHE A 482 13.23 -9.14 -18.16
CA PHE A 482 12.20 -8.23 -18.63
C PHE A 482 12.53 -7.67 -20.01
N THR A 483 11.49 -7.53 -20.83
CA THR A 483 11.56 -6.81 -22.10
C THR A 483 10.54 -5.68 -22.10
N ARG A 484 11.00 -4.47 -22.40
CA ARG A 484 10.19 -3.26 -22.54
C ARG A 484 10.09 -2.85 -24.00
N PHE A 485 8.86 -2.74 -24.49
CA PHE A 485 8.53 -2.19 -25.81
C PHE A 485 8.02 -0.77 -25.61
N ASN A 486 8.63 0.22 -26.27
CA ASN A 486 8.23 1.61 -26.18
C ASN A 486 7.82 2.13 -27.55
N PHE A 487 6.65 2.76 -27.63
CA PHE A 487 6.04 3.26 -28.86
C PHE A 487 5.83 4.77 -28.81
N THR A 488 6.18 5.47 -29.89
CA THR A 488 5.98 6.91 -30.05
C THR A 488 5.38 7.26 -31.41
N PRO A 489 4.54 8.31 -31.51
CA PRO A 489 3.96 8.71 -32.78
C PRO A 489 4.99 9.35 -33.71
N LYS A 490 4.75 9.24 -35.01
CA LYS A 490 5.52 9.89 -36.09
C LYS A 490 4.57 10.64 -37.04
N ASN A 491 5.08 11.61 -37.79
CA ASN A 491 4.35 12.24 -38.90
C ASN A 491 2.97 12.82 -38.52
N GLY A 492 2.83 13.36 -37.30
CA GLY A 492 1.57 13.96 -36.83
C GLY A 492 0.47 12.97 -36.46
N LYS A 493 0.76 11.66 -36.45
CA LYS A 493 -0.16 10.62 -35.97
C LYS A 493 -0.37 10.70 -34.47
N LYS A 494 -1.52 10.24 -34.00
CA LYS A 494 -1.79 10.08 -32.57
C LYS A 494 -1.69 8.62 -32.17
N LEU A 495 -1.20 8.36 -30.96
CA LEU A 495 -1.15 6.99 -30.41
C LEU A 495 -2.55 6.41 -30.17
N ASN A 496 -3.55 7.26 -29.92
CA ASN A 496 -4.90 6.79 -29.70
C ASN A 496 -5.64 6.30 -30.96
N GLU A 497 -5.06 6.46 -32.14
CA GLU A 497 -5.51 5.80 -33.39
C GLU A 497 -5.23 4.29 -33.40
N ALA A 498 -4.24 3.84 -32.61
CA ALA A 498 -3.80 2.45 -32.48
C ALA A 498 -4.02 1.86 -31.08
N ILE A 499 -4.20 2.69 -30.05
CA ILE A 499 -4.42 2.28 -28.66
C ILE A 499 -5.66 2.99 -28.13
N SER A 500 -6.72 2.26 -27.81
CA SER A 500 -7.98 2.87 -27.36
C SER A 500 -8.56 2.18 -26.13
N SER A 501 -9.12 2.95 -25.20
CA SER A 501 -10.00 2.39 -24.16
C SER A 501 -11.37 2.18 -24.78
N ILE A 502 -11.79 0.93 -24.96
CA ILE A 502 -13.05 0.58 -25.64
C ILE A 502 -14.20 0.36 -24.65
N PHE A 503 -13.87 0.12 -23.38
CA PHE A 503 -14.85 -0.12 -22.33
C PHE A 503 -14.35 0.43 -21.01
N HIS A 504 -15.19 1.19 -20.34
CA HIS A 504 -15.08 1.53 -18.92
C HIS A 504 -16.32 0.98 -18.23
N ALA A 505 -16.17 0.32 -17.09
CA ALA A 505 -17.30 -0.22 -16.32
C ALA A 505 -18.03 0.91 -15.55
N THR A 506 -18.64 1.83 -16.29
CA THR A 506 -19.37 3.00 -15.78
C THR A 506 -20.84 2.96 -16.16
N ASP A 507 -21.70 3.40 -15.23
CA ASP A 507 -23.16 3.46 -15.40
C ASP A 507 -23.74 2.13 -15.92
N PHE A 508 -23.24 1.01 -15.40
CA PHE A 508 -23.63 -0.34 -15.82
C PHE A 508 -24.84 -0.88 -15.06
N ILE A 509 -25.40 -0.12 -14.12
CA ILE A 509 -26.58 -0.50 -13.32
C ILE A 509 -27.75 0.36 -13.71
N LYS A 510 -28.91 -0.28 -13.86
CA LYS A 510 -30.15 0.38 -14.26
C LYS A 510 -30.64 1.38 -13.24
N ASP A 511 -31.31 2.42 -13.73
CA ASP A 511 -31.79 3.53 -12.89
C ASP A 511 -32.63 3.09 -11.69
N GLN A 512 -33.50 2.07 -11.84
CA GLN A 512 -34.32 1.57 -10.73
C GLN A 512 -33.53 0.82 -9.64
N SER A 513 -32.34 0.33 -9.97
CA SER A 513 -31.43 -0.38 -9.04
C SER A 513 -30.25 0.50 -8.62
N ASN A 514 -30.23 1.78 -9.02
CA ASN A 514 -29.13 2.70 -8.78
C ASN A 514 -29.24 3.35 -7.39
N PRO A 515 -28.34 3.06 -6.44
CA PRO A 515 -28.45 3.59 -5.08
C PRO A 515 -28.19 5.10 -4.96
N ILE A 516 -27.63 5.76 -5.97
CA ILE A 516 -27.47 7.22 -5.96
C ILE A 516 -28.83 7.91 -5.90
N LYS A 517 -29.86 7.31 -6.51
CA LYS A 517 -31.25 7.79 -6.48
C LYS A 517 -31.89 7.68 -5.09
N LEU A 518 -31.26 6.92 -4.18
CA LEU A 518 -31.72 6.75 -2.82
C LEU A 518 -31.02 7.70 -1.84
N LEU A 519 -30.03 8.47 -2.28
CA LEU A 519 -29.37 9.47 -1.43
C LEU A 519 -30.36 10.54 -0.99
N LYS A 520 -30.22 11.03 0.25
CA LYS A 520 -31.12 12.00 0.86
C LYS A 520 -30.39 13.17 1.51
N ASN A 521 -31.17 14.12 2.01
CA ASN A 521 -30.69 15.38 2.58
C ASN A 521 -29.88 16.17 1.53
N GLU A 522 -28.83 16.87 1.95
CA GLU A 522 -27.97 17.66 1.06
C GLU A 522 -27.24 16.80 0.01
N GLN A 523 -27.09 15.49 0.25
CA GLN A 523 -26.39 14.57 -0.65
C GLN A 523 -27.13 14.33 -1.96
N GLU A 524 -28.47 14.38 -1.96
CA GLU A 524 -29.28 14.25 -3.16
C GLU A 524 -28.92 15.33 -4.19
N THR A 525 -28.80 16.58 -3.73
CA THR A 525 -28.41 17.71 -4.57
C THR A 525 -26.93 17.67 -4.93
N LYS A 526 -26.06 17.41 -3.94
CA LYS A 526 -24.59 17.40 -4.13
C LYS A 526 -24.13 16.37 -5.15
N TYR A 527 -24.76 15.19 -5.16
CA TYR A 527 -24.41 14.09 -6.06
C TYR A 527 -25.37 13.94 -7.23
N LYS A 528 -26.18 14.97 -7.50
CA LYS A 528 -27.05 15.04 -8.68
C LYS A 528 -26.19 14.93 -9.94
N GLY A 529 -26.34 13.81 -10.66
CA GLY A 529 -25.57 13.54 -11.89
C GLY A 529 -24.31 12.67 -11.69
N ALA A 530 -24.00 12.26 -10.46
CA ALA A 530 -22.98 11.24 -10.22
C ALA A 530 -23.41 9.89 -10.83
N GLY A 531 -22.43 9.13 -11.33
CA GLY A 531 -22.62 7.77 -11.84
C GLY A 531 -22.10 6.71 -10.89
N LEU A 532 -22.24 5.44 -11.28
CA LEU A 532 -21.63 4.30 -10.61
C LEU A 532 -20.49 3.76 -11.47
N PHE A 533 -19.42 3.27 -10.85
CA PHE A 533 -18.39 2.55 -11.57
C PHE A 533 -17.82 1.40 -10.75
N ALA A 534 -17.38 0.36 -11.45
CA ALA A 534 -16.41 -0.59 -10.96
C ALA A 534 -15.09 -0.20 -11.62
N ASP A 535 -13.97 -0.21 -10.89
CA ASP A 535 -12.71 0.27 -11.44
C ASP A 535 -12.07 -0.74 -12.41
N PHE A 536 -12.69 -0.89 -13.57
CA PHE A 536 -12.32 -1.82 -14.62
C PHE A 536 -12.49 -1.16 -15.98
N ALA A 537 -11.53 -1.41 -16.87
CA ALA A 537 -11.57 -0.99 -18.25
C ALA A 537 -10.87 -1.99 -19.16
N ILE A 538 -11.16 -1.90 -20.45
CA ILE A 538 -10.56 -2.73 -21.49
C ILE A 538 -9.90 -1.84 -22.52
N VAL A 539 -8.60 -2.08 -22.73
CA VAL A 539 -7.77 -1.38 -23.71
C VAL A 539 -7.58 -2.27 -24.93
N GLU A 540 -7.94 -1.76 -26.09
CA GLU A 540 -7.61 -2.35 -27.39
C GLU A 540 -6.25 -1.81 -27.85
N ILE A 541 -5.34 -2.72 -28.23
CA ILE A 541 -4.09 -2.40 -28.90
C ILE A 541 -4.09 -3.05 -30.27
N ASP A 542 -4.01 -2.21 -31.30
CA ASP A 542 -3.89 -2.60 -32.70
C ASP A 542 -2.41 -2.62 -33.10
N PHE A 543 -1.76 -3.78 -32.96
CA PHE A 543 -0.35 -3.93 -33.30
C PHE A 543 -0.09 -3.84 -34.81
N GLU A 544 -1.12 -4.07 -35.64
CA GLU A 544 -0.96 -3.87 -37.09
C GLU A 544 -0.60 -2.43 -37.39
N LYS A 545 -1.35 -1.49 -36.80
CA LYS A 545 -1.06 -0.06 -36.89
C LYS A 545 0.19 0.33 -36.12
N LEU A 546 0.34 -0.12 -34.88
CA LEU A 546 1.40 0.34 -33.98
C LEU A 546 2.81 -0.05 -34.47
N LEU A 547 2.92 -1.13 -35.26
CA LEU A 547 4.17 -1.61 -35.83
C LEU A 547 4.47 -1.06 -37.23
N ASP A 548 3.58 -0.23 -37.78
CA ASP A 548 3.83 0.49 -39.03
C ASP A 548 4.86 1.62 -38.83
N LYS A 549 6.09 1.37 -39.29
CA LYS A 549 7.24 2.30 -39.19
C LYS A 549 7.04 3.62 -39.95
N SER A 550 6.03 3.73 -40.82
CA SER A 550 5.65 4.98 -41.46
C SER A 550 4.91 5.92 -40.50
N ASN A 551 4.20 5.35 -39.51
CA ASN A 551 3.29 6.06 -38.61
C ASN A 551 3.80 6.12 -37.16
N TYR A 552 4.62 5.14 -36.73
CA TYR A 552 5.11 5.04 -35.37
C TYR A 552 6.60 4.64 -35.33
N PHE A 553 7.27 5.02 -34.25
CA PHE A 553 8.56 4.43 -33.86
C PHE A 553 8.34 3.44 -32.73
N TYR A 554 9.12 2.36 -32.73
CA TYR A 554 9.24 1.48 -31.57
C TYR A 554 10.71 1.25 -31.21
N THR A 555 10.98 1.05 -29.93
CA THR A 555 12.27 0.59 -29.40
C THR A 555 12.03 -0.54 -28.41
N VAL A 556 13.01 -1.44 -28.30
CA VAL A 556 12.97 -2.61 -27.42
C VAL A 556 14.16 -2.58 -26.48
N TRP A 557 13.90 -2.68 -25.18
CA TRP A 557 14.91 -2.58 -24.13
C TRP A 557 14.87 -3.79 -23.20
N SER A 558 16.03 -4.27 -22.76
CA SER A 558 16.16 -5.31 -21.74
C SER A 558 17.44 -5.12 -20.95
N GLY A 559 17.39 -5.26 -19.62
CA GLY A 559 18.58 -5.07 -18.76
C GLY A 559 19.31 -3.74 -19.00
N SER A 560 18.56 -2.67 -19.24
CA SER A 560 19.05 -1.32 -19.56
C SER A 560 19.79 -1.17 -20.90
N GLU A 561 19.69 -2.15 -21.80
CA GLU A 561 20.29 -2.13 -23.15
C GLU A 561 19.21 -2.05 -24.24
N ASP A 562 19.46 -1.26 -25.30
CA ASP A 562 18.62 -1.23 -26.50
C ASP A 562 18.95 -2.46 -27.38
N ILE A 563 17.97 -3.36 -27.49
CA ILE A 563 18.06 -4.61 -28.24
C ILE A 563 17.14 -4.59 -29.47
N SER A 564 16.69 -3.42 -29.92
CA SER A 564 15.76 -3.28 -31.04
C SER A 564 16.23 -3.99 -32.31
N LYS A 565 17.54 -4.03 -32.55
CA LYS A 565 18.18 -4.72 -33.68
C LYS A 565 18.00 -6.25 -33.67
N ASP A 566 17.76 -6.84 -32.50
CA ASP A 566 17.55 -8.29 -32.33
C ASP A 566 16.09 -8.70 -32.66
N PHE A 567 15.24 -7.70 -32.90
CA PHE A 567 13.85 -7.87 -33.29
C PHE A 567 13.74 -7.52 -34.78
N GLY A 568 13.63 -8.56 -35.62
CA GLY A 568 13.42 -8.39 -37.05
C GLY A 568 12.12 -7.69 -37.43
N ASP A 569 11.92 -7.46 -38.72
CA ASP A 569 10.85 -6.61 -39.25
C ASP A 569 9.52 -7.34 -39.52
N GLU A 570 9.48 -8.66 -39.34
CA GLU A 570 8.28 -9.46 -39.58
C GLU A 570 7.25 -9.23 -38.47
N GLN A 571 6.16 -8.56 -38.84
CA GLN A 571 5.10 -8.10 -37.93
C GLN A 571 4.56 -9.23 -37.04
N ASP A 572 4.24 -10.40 -37.59
CA ASP A 572 3.65 -11.51 -36.84
C ASP A 572 4.60 -12.06 -35.77
N LYS A 573 5.88 -12.17 -36.11
CA LYS A 573 6.93 -12.58 -35.17
C LYS A 573 7.11 -11.55 -34.07
N LEU A 574 7.03 -10.26 -34.41
CA LEU A 574 7.13 -9.19 -33.43
C LEU A 574 5.93 -9.18 -32.48
N ILE A 575 4.71 -9.35 -32.97
CA ILE A 575 3.50 -9.48 -32.15
C ILE A 575 3.61 -10.69 -31.21
N SER A 576 4.04 -11.85 -31.74
CA SER A 576 4.28 -13.05 -30.93
C SER A 576 5.33 -12.78 -29.84
N LYS A 577 6.44 -12.10 -30.15
CA LYS A 577 7.45 -11.72 -29.14
C LYS A 577 6.91 -10.74 -28.09
N ILE A 578 6.10 -9.74 -28.48
CA ILE A 578 5.48 -8.78 -27.55
C ILE A 578 4.55 -9.51 -26.59
N THR A 579 3.72 -10.41 -27.12
CA THR A 579 2.65 -11.09 -26.38
C THR A 579 3.06 -12.41 -25.73
N ASN A 580 4.36 -12.75 -25.69
CA ASN A 580 4.86 -14.07 -25.26
C ASN A 580 4.15 -15.25 -25.96
N ASN A 581 3.82 -15.07 -27.23
CA ASN A 581 3.09 -16.04 -28.05
C ASN A 581 1.76 -16.48 -27.43
N TYR A 582 1.06 -15.57 -26.73
CA TYR A 582 -0.19 -15.87 -26.03
C TYR A 582 -1.24 -16.56 -26.92
N ALA A 583 -1.35 -16.17 -28.18
CA ALA A 583 -2.28 -16.78 -29.12
C ALA A 583 -1.95 -18.24 -29.47
N GLY A 584 -0.68 -18.64 -29.39
CA GLY A 584 -0.21 -19.99 -29.64
C GLY A 584 -0.39 -20.95 -28.46
N ASP A 585 -0.50 -20.44 -27.24
CA ASP A 585 -0.70 -21.26 -26.02
C ASP A 585 -2.19 -21.35 -25.66
N GLN A 586 -2.87 -22.39 -26.13
CA GLN A 586 -4.29 -22.60 -25.84
C GLN A 586 -4.54 -23.08 -24.39
N SER A 587 -3.58 -23.78 -23.79
CA SER A 587 -3.73 -24.39 -22.46
C SER A 587 -3.80 -23.36 -21.34
N ASN A 588 -3.06 -22.26 -21.47
CA ASN A 588 -2.91 -21.29 -20.39
C ASN A 588 -3.73 -20.01 -20.60
N LYS A 589 -4.64 -19.95 -21.58
CA LYS A 589 -5.48 -18.76 -21.76
C LYS A 589 -6.33 -18.47 -20.54
N VAL A 590 -6.47 -17.18 -20.24
CA VAL A 590 -7.35 -16.76 -19.15
C VAL A 590 -8.79 -17.12 -19.47
N LYS A 591 -9.53 -17.49 -18.42
CA LYS A 591 -10.97 -17.69 -18.43
C LYS A 591 -11.59 -16.83 -17.32
N PHE A 592 -12.91 -16.80 -17.21
CA PHE A 592 -13.58 -16.09 -16.13
C PHE A 592 -14.27 -17.08 -15.19
N VAL A 593 -14.36 -16.71 -13.91
CA VAL A 593 -15.14 -17.46 -12.92
C VAL A 593 -16.63 -17.24 -13.19
N SER A 594 -17.37 -18.33 -13.39
CA SER A 594 -18.84 -18.33 -13.52
C SER A 594 -19.55 -18.52 -12.18
N ASP A 595 -18.88 -19.17 -11.22
CA ASP A 595 -19.41 -19.50 -9.91
C ASP A 595 -19.67 -18.25 -9.05
N TRP A 596 -20.78 -18.26 -8.32
CA TRP A 596 -21.16 -17.14 -7.46
C TRP A 596 -20.41 -17.17 -6.13
N ILE A 597 -19.48 -16.24 -5.93
CA ILE A 597 -18.63 -16.21 -4.72
C ILE A 597 -19.37 -15.86 -3.41
N LEU A 598 -20.57 -15.25 -3.44
CA LEU A 598 -21.38 -15.07 -2.22
C LEU A 598 -22.25 -16.29 -1.90
N ASP A 599 -22.35 -17.29 -2.80
CA ASP A 599 -22.96 -18.56 -2.45
C ASP A 599 -22.09 -19.31 -1.44
N ASN A 600 -22.70 -19.96 -0.47
CA ASN A 600 -21.97 -20.57 0.65
C ASN A 600 -21.04 -21.70 0.19
N ASP A 601 -21.47 -22.53 -0.76
CA ASP A 601 -20.68 -23.68 -1.20
C ASP A 601 -19.51 -23.25 -2.09
N ASN A 602 -19.69 -22.18 -2.86
CA ASN A 602 -18.60 -21.55 -3.60
C ASN A 602 -17.62 -20.81 -2.69
N TYR A 603 -18.11 -20.04 -1.71
CA TYR A 603 -17.25 -19.34 -0.74
C TYR A 603 -16.36 -20.31 0.04
N LYS A 604 -16.91 -21.45 0.47
CA LYS A 604 -16.16 -22.52 1.17
C LYS A 604 -14.95 -23.04 0.39
N LYS A 605 -14.94 -22.95 -0.94
CA LYS A 605 -13.75 -23.31 -1.75
C LYS A 605 -12.54 -22.44 -1.41
N PHE A 606 -12.76 -21.22 -0.91
CA PHE A 606 -11.71 -20.27 -0.51
C PHE A 606 -11.55 -20.12 1.01
N ASP A 607 -12.53 -20.59 1.79
CA ASP A 607 -12.54 -20.45 3.25
C ASP A 607 -11.53 -21.41 3.89
N ARG A 608 -10.37 -20.86 4.28
CA ARG A 608 -9.30 -21.65 4.89
C ARG A 608 -9.50 -21.78 6.39
N LYS A 609 -9.30 -23.01 6.89
CA LYS A 609 -9.10 -23.24 8.33
C LYS A 609 -7.86 -22.48 8.79
N LEU A 610 -7.98 -21.81 9.94
CA LEU A 610 -6.86 -21.11 10.58
C LEU A 610 -5.87 -22.06 11.26
N ASP A 611 -6.34 -23.28 11.58
CA ASP A 611 -5.54 -24.36 12.14
C ASP A 611 -5.90 -25.66 11.40
N PHE A 612 -4.90 -26.34 10.87
CA PHE A 612 -5.04 -27.60 10.16
C PHE A 612 -3.84 -28.49 10.47
N ASN A 613 -4.05 -29.80 10.51
CA ASN A 613 -2.99 -30.76 10.82
C ASN A 613 -2.37 -31.34 9.53
N PRO A 614 -1.16 -30.94 9.13
CA PRO A 614 -0.52 -31.47 7.93
C PRO A 614 -0.11 -32.95 8.03
N ASN A 615 -0.07 -33.51 9.25
CA ASN A 615 0.24 -34.93 9.47
C ASN A 615 -1.00 -35.84 9.30
N ASP A 616 -2.20 -35.26 9.19
CA ASP A 616 -3.41 -35.99 8.85
C ASP A 616 -3.62 -35.94 7.32
N PRO A 617 -3.56 -37.09 6.61
CA PRO A 617 -3.73 -37.13 5.16
C PRO A 617 -5.07 -36.56 4.67
N GLU A 618 -6.15 -36.71 5.44
CA GLU A 618 -7.46 -36.16 5.04
C GLU A 618 -7.50 -34.65 5.17
N ASP A 619 -6.95 -34.10 6.25
CA ASP A 619 -6.94 -32.66 6.48
C ASP A 619 -5.98 -31.95 5.51
N LEU A 620 -4.83 -32.57 5.22
CA LEU A 620 -3.90 -32.10 4.19
C LEU A 620 -4.57 -32.11 2.80
N LYS A 621 -5.29 -33.17 2.43
CA LYS A 621 -6.01 -33.24 1.16
C LYS A 621 -7.08 -32.15 1.06
N LYS A 622 -7.91 -31.98 2.11
CA LYS A 622 -8.91 -30.91 2.18
C LYS A 622 -8.26 -29.54 2.02
N TYR A 623 -7.13 -29.31 2.70
CA TYR A 623 -6.37 -28.07 2.56
C TYR A 623 -5.88 -27.87 1.12
N GLN A 624 -5.33 -28.89 0.48
CA GLN A 624 -4.82 -28.86 -0.90
C GLN A 624 -5.93 -28.59 -1.93
N ASP A 625 -7.13 -29.14 -1.73
CA ASP A 625 -8.26 -28.99 -2.65
C ASP A 625 -8.82 -27.55 -2.66
N LEU A 626 -8.65 -26.77 -1.57
CA LEU A 626 -9.06 -25.36 -1.50
C LEU A 626 -8.42 -24.52 -2.61
N ASP A 627 -9.20 -23.58 -3.13
CA ASP A 627 -8.76 -22.56 -4.07
C ASP A 627 -7.93 -21.47 -3.37
N SER A 628 -7.27 -20.64 -4.16
CA SER A 628 -6.44 -19.53 -3.71
C SER A 628 -6.60 -18.34 -4.63
N LEU A 629 -6.33 -17.16 -4.10
CA LEU A 629 -6.18 -15.95 -4.89
C LEU A 629 -4.72 -15.85 -5.35
N TYR A 630 -4.53 -15.71 -6.65
CA TYR A 630 -3.24 -15.42 -7.29
C TYR A 630 -3.33 -14.04 -7.91
N ILE A 631 -2.57 -13.11 -7.35
CA ILE A 631 -2.52 -11.71 -7.77
C ILE A 631 -1.10 -11.39 -8.13
N LEU A 632 -0.92 -10.75 -9.28
CA LEU A 632 0.37 -10.32 -9.77
C LEU A 632 0.25 -8.95 -10.41
N GLY A 633 1.21 -8.07 -10.11
CA GLY A 633 1.28 -6.74 -10.68
C GLY A 633 2.65 -6.11 -10.58
N TYR A 634 2.73 -4.88 -11.07
CA TYR A 634 3.99 -4.15 -11.22
C TYR A 634 3.92 -2.78 -10.55
N PRO A 635 3.89 -2.71 -9.21
CA PRO A 635 3.99 -1.44 -8.50
C PRO A 635 5.34 -0.76 -8.72
N THR A 636 5.38 0.55 -8.49
CA THR A 636 6.63 1.30 -8.36
C THR A 636 7.51 0.67 -7.28
N ALA A 637 8.81 0.60 -7.56
CA ALA A 637 9.82 0.05 -6.65
C ALA A 637 10.13 0.99 -5.46
N ASN A 638 9.44 2.13 -5.33
CA ASN A 638 9.58 3.04 -4.19
C ASN A 638 9.45 2.32 -2.85
N GLU A 639 8.48 1.41 -2.75
CA GLU A 639 8.21 0.59 -1.56
C GLU A 639 8.75 -0.84 -1.67
N ASP A 640 9.67 -1.11 -2.61
CA ASP A 640 10.44 -2.36 -2.60
C ASP A 640 11.48 -2.33 -1.47
N TYR A 641 11.06 -2.86 -0.32
CA TYR A 641 11.88 -3.05 0.88
C TYR A 641 12.68 -4.36 0.86
N TYR A 642 12.66 -5.12 -0.24
CA TYR A 642 13.44 -6.35 -0.40
C TYR A 642 14.82 -6.11 -1.04
N LEU A 643 15.08 -4.91 -1.57
CA LEU A 643 16.38 -4.53 -2.11
C LEU A 643 17.44 -4.41 -1.00
N ASP A 644 18.59 -5.06 -1.19
CA ASP A 644 19.70 -5.02 -0.24
C ASP A 644 20.55 -3.75 -0.44
N LYS A 645 20.91 -3.08 0.66
CA LYS A 645 21.64 -1.80 0.60
C LYS A 645 23.03 -1.91 -0.04
N ASN A 646 23.68 -3.06 0.08
CA ASN A 646 25.03 -3.30 -0.41
C ASN A 646 25.00 -3.94 -1.81
N GLU A 647 24.17 -4.96 -2.02
CA GLU A 647 24.10 -5.69 -3.30
C GLU A 647 23.38 -4.84 -4.38
N ASP A 648 22.33 -4.11 -4.02
CA ASP A 648 21.41 -3.47 -4.97
C ASP A 648 21.59 -1.94 -5.10
N HIS A 649 22.76 -1.39 -4.75
CA HIS A 649 22.99 0.07 -4.67
C HIS A 649 22.56 0.85 -5.94
N LYS A 650 22.82 0.32 -7.15
CA LYS A 650 22.41 0.95 -8.41
C LYS A 650 20.89 0.97 -8.59
N GLN A 651 20.23 -0.12 -8.20
CA GLN A 651 18.78 -0.26 -8.27
C GLN A 651 18.12 0.65 -7.23
N LEU A 652 18.66 0.71 -6.01
CA LEU A 652 18.20 1.61 -4.95
C LEU A 652 18.26 3.09 -5.34
N ALA A 653 19.28 3.50 -6.08
CA ALA A 653 19.38 4.88 -6.59
C ALA A 653 18.27 5.22 -7.59
N ASN A 654 17.74 4.22 -8.32
CA ASN A 654 16.78 4.39 -9.40
C ASN A 654 15.36 3.91 -9.07
N LYS A 655 15.13 3.27 -7.92
CA LYS A 655 13.85 2.64 -7.56
C LYS A 655 12.63 3.56 -7.65
N LYS A 656 12.82 4.88 -7.49
CA LYS A 656 11.75 5.87 -7.62
C LYS A 656 11.23 6.10 -9.03
N TYR A 657 11.99 5.64 -10.02
CA TYR A 657 11.68 5.77 -11.44
C TYR A 657 11.45 4.42 -12.11
N ASP A 658 11.41 3.33 -11.33
CA ASP A 658 11.31 1.97 -11.82
C ASP A 658 10.20 1.19 -11.10
N PHE A 659 9.95 -0.01 -11.60
CA PHE A 659 8.92 -0.92 -11.15
C PHE A 659 9.52 -2.27 -10.76
N SER A 660 8.75 -3.04 -10.02
CA SER A 660 9.12 -4.39 -9.61
C SER A 660 7.91 -5.29 -9.70
N LEU A 661 8.11 -6.57 -9.99
CA LEU A 661 7.06 -7.58 -9.93
C LEU A 661 6.64 -7.83 -8.48
N TRP A 662 5.34 -7.90 -8.20
CA TRP A 662 4.80 -8.22 -6.87
C TRP A 662 3.66 -9.22 -6.96
N ILE A 663 3.61 -10.12 -5.98
CA ILE A 663 2.54 -11.11 -5.85
C ILE A 663 1.97 -11.16 -4.43
N ASN A 664 0.76 -11.70 -4.29
CA ASN A 664 0.15 -11.92 -2.99
C ASN A 664 0.69 -13.20 -2.31
N SER A 665 1.95 -13.18 -1.89
CA SER A 665 2.59 -14.34 -1.25
C SER A 665 3.36 -13.94 0.01
N GLU A 666 3.94 -14.93 0.68
CA GLU A 666 4.62 -14.77 1.96
C GLU A 666 6.06 -14.28 1.76
N TYR A 667 6.48 -13.29 2.54
CA TYR A 667 7.83 -12.72 2.47
C TYR A 667 8.94 -13.74 2.77
N LYS A 668 8.62 -14.82 3.52
CA LYS A 668 9.56 -15.90 3.86
C LYS A 668 10.17 -16.57 2.63
N TYR A 669 9.50 -16.51 1.47
CA TYR A 669 9.95 -17.12 0.23
C TYR A 669 11.03 -16.33 -0.52
N TYR A 670 11.19 -15.03 -0.24
CA TYR A 670 12.16 -14.19 -0.94
C TYR A 670 13.59 -14.73 -0.79
N LYS A 671 14.27 -15.00 -1.92
CA LYS A 671 15.62 -15.62 -2.00
C LYS A 671 15.79 -16.97 -1.27
N ASN A 672 14.71 -17.61 -0.83
CA ASN A 672 14.76 -18.85 -0.02
C ASN A 672 14.12 -20.07 -0.72
N LEU A 673 13.64 -19.92 -1.96
CA LEU A 673 13.02 -21.02 -2.72
C LEU A 673 14.02 -21.80 -3.58
N SER A 674 15.13 -21.18 -3.98
CA SER A 674 16.16 -21.84 -4.79
C SER A 674 16.91 -22.87 -3.94
N GLN A 675 16.86 -24.14 -4.37
CA GLN A 675 17.59 -25.21 -3.70
C GLN A 675 19.07 -25.13 -4.06
N LYS A 676 19.95 -25.23 -3.06
CA LYS A 676 21.33 -25.66 -3.29
C LYS A 676 21.30 -27.16 -3.63
N GLU A 677 22.07 -27.55 -4.63
CA GLU A 677 22.14 -28.95 -5.06
C GLU A 677 22.43 -29.87 -3.87
N GLY A 678 21.60 -30.88 -3.66
CA GLY A 678 21.70 -31.84 -2.54
C GLY A 678 21.03 -31.42 -1.22
N SER A 679 20.44 -30.23 -1.10
CA SER A 679 19.73 -29.79 0.11
C SER A 679 18.21 -30.02 0.03
N PRO A 680 17.54 -30.45 1.12
CA PRO A 680 16.08 -30.52 1.16
C PRO A 680 15.47 -29.11 1.05
N SER A 681 14.26 -29.04 0.48
CA SER A 681 13.48 -27.80 0.44
C SER A 681 13.26 -27.24 1.84
N LEU A 682 13.46 -25.93 2.02
CA LEU A 682 13.15 -25.23 3.27
C LEU A 682 11.64 -25.16 3.56
N PHE A 683 10.81 -25.33 2.55
CA PHE A 683 9.36 -25.20 2.64
C PHE A 683 8.66 -26.44 2.11
N ASN A 684 7.49 -26.73 2.69
CA ASN A 684 6.66 -27.82 2.23
C ASN A 684 5.96 -27.45 0.93
N LYS A 685 5.82 -28.41 0.02
CA LYS A 685 5.19 -28.23 -1.29
C LYS A 685 3.75 -27.68 -1.19
N TYR A 686 2.98 -28.15 -0.20
CA TYR A 686 1.61 -27.69 0.01
C TYR A 686 1.51 -26.20 0.41
N GLU A 687 2.61 -25.58 0.89
CA GLU A 687 2.68 -24.15 1.19
C GLU A 687 3.09 -23.33 -0.04
N THR A 688 4.04 -23.84 -0.85
CA THR A 688 4.60 -23.12 -2.00
C THR A 688 3.71 -23.17 -3.24
N ASP A 689 2.92 -24.24 -3.40
CA ASP A 689 2.03 -24.45 -4.56
C ASP A 689 0.76 -23.58 -4.51
N LYS A 690 0.54 -22.82 -3.43
CA LYS A 690 -0.67 -22.01 -3.22
C LYS A 690 -0.42 -20.51 -3.29
N GLY A 691 -1.43 -19.78 -3.73
CA GLY A 691 -1.54 -18.34 -3.51
C GLY A 691 -2.05 -18.02 -2.10
N ASN A 692 -2.33 -16.75 -1.81
CA ASN A 692 -3.01 -16.35 -0.58
C ASN A 692 -4.53 -16.50 -0.67
N PHE A 693 -5.26 -16.02 0.34
CA PHE A 693 -6.71 -16.12 0.45
C PHE A 693 -7.34 -14.76 0.77
N PHE A 694 -8.63 -14.75 1.07
CA PHE A 694 -9.37 -13.57 1.49
C PHE A 694 -8.85 -13.00 2.82
N SER A 695 -8.68 -11.69 2.89
CA SER A 695 -8.25 -10.99 4.10
C SER A 695 -9.33 -11.02 5.18
N TYR A 696 -8.89 -11.18 6.43
CA TYR A 696 -9.73 -11.06 7.60
C TYR A 696 -9.91 -9.60 8.07
N GLN A 697 -9.64 -8.61 7.23
CA GLN A 697 -9.84 -7.20 7.57
C GLN A 697 -11.33 -6.90 7.87
N ILE A 698 -11.58 -6.09 8.92
CA ILE A 698 -12.92 -5.83 9.48
C ILE A 698 -13.50 -4.49 9.01
N GLY A 699 -12.64 -3.48 8.82
CA GLY A 699 -13.06 -2.12 8.49
C GLY A 699 -13.72 -1.95 7.12
N TYR A 700 -13.45 -2.84 6.16
CA TYR A 700 -14.12 -2.87 4.85
C TYR A 700 -15.24 -3.91 4.78
N ARG A 701 -15.36 -4.83 5.75
CA ARG A 701 -16.23 -6.00 5.62
C ARG A 701 -17.70 -5.66 5.87
N SER A 702 -18.52 -5.72 4.81
CA SER A 702 -19.98 -5.61 4.90
C SER A 702 -20.67 -6.97 5.10
N PHE A 703 -20.12 -8.07 4.57
CA PHE A 703 -20.63 -9.43 4.79
C PHE A 703 -19.93 -10.07 6.00
N ILE A 704 -20.59 -10.12 7.16
CA ILE A 704 -19.92 -10.50 8.41
C ILE A 704 -19.51 -11.98 8.45
N ASP A 705 -20.20 -12.83 7.68
CA ASP A 705 -19.96 -14.27 7.58
C ASP A 705 -18.99 -14.67 6.45
N LYS A 706 -18.56 -13.70 5.62
CA LYS A 706 -17.69 -13.93 4.46
C LYS A 706 -16.48 -12.99 4.48
N PRO A 707 -15.45 -13.29 5.28
CA PRO A 707 -14.18 -12.58 5.24
C PRO A 707 -13.69 -12.29 3.82
N GLY A 708 -13.23 -11.07 3.63
CA GLY A 708 -12.66 -10.56 2.40
C GLY A 708 -13.64 -10.34 1.24
N LEU A 709 -14.95 -10.39 1.47
CA LEU A 709 -15.94 -9.89 0.52
C LEU A 709 -16.60 -8.62 1.03
N THR A 710 -16.93 -7.70 0.12
CA THR A 710 -17.69 -6.51 0.48
C THR A 710 -18.52 -5.92 -0.67
N ASP A 711 -19.63 -5.28 -0.32
CA ASP A 711 -20.35 -4.34 -1.17
C ASP A 711 -19.63 -2.96 -1.14
N ALA A 712 -19.14 -2.55 -2.31
CA ALA A 712 -18.40 -1.30 -2.48
C ALA A 712 -19.26 -0.09 -2.13
N PHE A 713 -20.54 -0.05 -2.55
CA PHE A 713 -21.36 1.13 -2.32
C PHE A 713 -21.69 1.32 -0.82
N ILE A 714 -21.77 0.22 -0.07
CA ILE A 714 -21.95 0.28 1.38
C ILE A 714 -20.64 0.67 2.08
N SER A 715 -19.53 0.00 1.77
CA SER A 715 -18.34 0.03 2.64
C SER A 715 -17.14 0.84 2.12
N ALA A 716 -17.08 1.06 0.80
CA ALA A 716 -15.92 1.59 0.08
C ALA A 716 -16.34 2.42 -1.16
N ASN A 717 -17.39 3.23 -1.02
CA ASN A 717 -18.06 3.91 -2.15
C ASN A 717 -17.23 5.04 -2.79
N LYS A 718 -16.09 5.35 -2.19
CA LYS A 718 -15.05 6.22 -2.73
C LYS A 718 -13.69 5.71 -2.26
N VAL A 719 -12.70 5.88 -3.11
CA VAL A 719 -11.30 5.59 -2.79
C VAL A 719 -10.58 6.93 -2.62
N GLY A 720 -10.10 7.21 -1.40
CA GLY A 720 -9.55 8.51 -1.04
C GLY A 720 -10.63 9.56 -0.75
N LYS A 721 -10.30 10.85 -0.96
CA LYS A 721 -11.15 11.97 -0.53
C LYS A 721 -12.29 12.30 -1.49
N LYS A 722 -12.12 12.03 -2.78
CA LYS A 722 -13.02 12.47 -3.86
C LYS A 722 -13.62 11.27 -4.60
N LEU A 723 -14.73 11.51 -5.28
CA LEU A 723 -15.27 10.58 -6.26
C LEU A 723 -14.31 10.44 -7.44
N TYR A 724 -14.35 9.27 -8.09
CA TYR A 724 -13.59 9.05 -9.32
C TYR A 724 -14.13 9.95 -10.43
N SER A 725 -13.23 10.61 -11.16
CA SER A 725 -13.57 11.51 -12.27
C SER A 725 -13.11 10.92 -13.59
N LEU A 726 -14.00 10.92 -14.59
CA LEU A 726 -13.70 10.43 -15.93
C LEU A 726 -14.34 11.34 -16.99
N ASP A 727 -13.53 11.73 -17.96
CA ASP A 727 -13.96 12.32 -19.23
C ASP A 727 -14.00 11.19 -20.26
N LEU A 728 -15.19 10.62 -20.48
CA LEU A 728 -15.37 9.45 -21.34
C LEU A 728 -15.13 9.76 -22.82
N LYS A 729 -15.40 10.98 -23.25
CA LYS A 729 -15.37 11.39 -24.66
C LYS A 729 -14.10 12.16 -25.03
N ASN A 730 -13.26 12.46 -24.04
CA ASN A 730 -12.11 13.36 -24.18
C ASN A 730 -12.52 14.73 -24.75
N ASP A 731 -13.73 15.20 -24.39
CA ASP A 731 -14.31 16.46 -24.86
C ASP A 731 -14.33 17.55 -23.77
N GLY A 732 -13.76 17.25 -22.59
CA GLY A 732 -13.74 18.12 -21.42
C GLY A 732 -14.93 17.92 -20.47
N ASN A 733 -15.93 17.11 -20.82
CA ASN A 733 -17.10 16.86 -19.96
C ASN A 733 -16.81 15.77 -18.93
N VAL A 734 -16.27 16.18 -17.78
CA VAL A 734 -15.94 15.27 -16.68
C VAL A 734 -17.20 14.87 -15.89
N LYS A 735 -17.44 13.56 -15.76
CA LYS A 735 -18.44 12.98 -14.85
C LYS A 735 -17.77 12.35 -13.61
N LYS A 736 -18.44 12.43 -12.46
CA LYS A 736 -17.99 11.87 -11.18
C LYS A 736 -18.72 10.55 -10.88
N TYR A 737 -18.04 9.60 -10.24
CA TYR A 737 -18.56 8.26 -10.01
C TYR A 737 -18.31 7.74 -8.59
N PHE A 738 -19.32 7.09 -8.01
CA PHE A 738 -19.21 6.26 -6.82
C PHE A 738 -18.74 4.85 -7.18
N ASN A 739 -17.83 4.32 -6.37
CA ASN A 739 -17.41 2.94 -6.47
C ASN A 739 -18.58 2.01 -6.11
N TYR A 740 -18.80 0.98 -6.93
CA TYR A 740 -19.96 0.12 -6.86
C TYR A 740 -19.64 -1.31 -7.28
N GLY A 741 -20.34 -2.26 -6.67
CA GLY A 741 -20.29 -3.67 -7.02
C GLY A 741 -19.74 -4.53 -5.89
N LEU A 742 -19.53 -5.80 -6.20
CA LEU A 742 -18.89 -6.75 -5.30
C LEU A 742 -17.37 -6.55 -5.35
N GLU A 743 -16.74 -6.46 -4.20
CA GLU A 743 -15.30 -6.35 -4.05
C GLU A 743 -14.69 -7.43 -3.17
N ILE A 744 -13.41 -7.67 -3.43
CA ILE A 744 -12.56 -8.63 -2.74
C ILE A 744 -11.46 -7.89 -1.99
N LEU A 745 -11.22 -8.30 -0.74
CA LEU A 745 -10.08 -7.91 0.08
C LEU A 745 -9.05 -9.04 0.04
N PRO A 746 -7.95 -8.91 -0.72
CA PRO A 746 -6.94 -9.96 -0.78
C PRO A 746 -5.96 -9.88 0.40
N ARG A 747 -5.67 -11.03 1.01
CA ARG A 747 -4.59 -11.12 2.00
C ARG A 747 -3.24 -10.94 1.30
N PHE A 748 -2.39 -10.13 1.91
CA PHE A 748 -1.00 -9.86 1.52
C PHE A 748 -0.85 -9.30 0.11
N TYR A 749 -1.74 -8.38 -0.26
CA TYR A 749 -1.57 -7.57 -1.45
C TYR A 749 -2.03 -6.14 -1.17
N ALA A 750 -1.07 -5.32 -0.78
CA ALA A 750 -1.20 -3.88 -0.59
C ALA A 750 0.08 -3.15 -1.02
N PRO A 751 0.60 -3.39 -2.23
CA PRO A 751 1.81 -2.73 -2.72
C PRO A 751 1.56 -1.25 -3.03
N ALA A 752 2.64 -0.54 -3.39
CA ALA A 752 2.59 0.85 -3.84
C ALA A 752 1.79 1.06 -5.14
N GLY A 753 1.66 2.31 -5.58
CA GLY A 753 1.03 2.68 -6.85
C GLY A 753 1.63 1.94 -8.05
N GLY A 754 0.87 1.76 -9.13
CA GLY A 754 1.26 0.98 -10.31
C GLY A 754 0.81 -0.50 -10.29
N ALA A 755 0.47 -1.04 -9.12
CA ALA A 755 -0.19 -2.36 -9.02
C ALA A 755 -1.66 -2.35 -9.48
N SER A 756 -2.25 -1.16 -9.66
CA SER A 756 -3.57 -0.97 -10.26
C SER A 756 -3.70 -1.73 -11.57
N GLY A 757 -4.71 -2.58 -11.68
CA GLY A 757 -5.03 -3.38 -12.87
C GLY A 757 -4.53 -4.82 -12.77
N SER A 758 -3.90 -5.19 -11.66
CA SER A 758 -3.50 -6.58 -11.38
C SER A 758 -4.71 -7.50 -11.42
N SER A 759 -4.61 -8.58 -12.20
CA SER A 759 -5.63 -9.61 -12.24
C SER A 759 -5.66 -10.40 -10.94
N VAL A 760 -6.86 -10.68 -10.42
CA VAL A 760 -7.08 -11.64 -9.35
C VAL A 760 -7.57 -12.96 -9.96
N ARG A 761 -6.78 -14.02 -9.82
CA ARG A 761 -6.98 -15.32 -10.47
C ARG A 761 -7.17 -16.44 -9.44
N THR A 762 -7.82 -17.52 -9.87
CA THR A 762 -7.91 -18.81 -9.17
C THR A 762 -6.72 -19.71 -9.54
N LYS A 763 -6.60 -20.87 -8.89
CA LYS A 763 -5.57 -21.88 -9.23
C LYS A 763 -5.67 -22.38 -10.67
N ASP A 764 -6.87 -22.34 -11.26
CA ASP A 764 -7.17 -22.78 -12.64
C ASP A 764 -6.99 -21.67 -13.69
N ASN A 765 -6.29 -20.59 -13.35
CA ASN A 765 -6.10 -19.41 -14.20
C ASN A 765 -7.42 -18.73 -14.64
N LYS A 766 -8.48 -18.83 -13.83
CA LYS A 766 -9.75 -18.11 -14.04
C LYS A 766 -9.74 -16.78 -13.29
N LEU A 767 -10.09 -15.72 -13.98
CA LEU A 767 -10.20 -14.35 -13.50
C LEU A 767 -11.47 -14.16 -12.67
N LEU A 768 -11.29 -13.57 -11.48
CA LEU A 768 -12.36 -13.30 -10.52
C LEU A 768 -12.60 -11.79 -10.35
N ALA A 769 -11.52 -11.02 -10.29
CA ALA A 769 -11.57 -9.57 -10.05
C ALA A 769 -10.35 -8.84 -10.65
N VAL A 770 -10.41 -7.51 -10.63
CA VAL A 770 -9.28 -6.62 -10.92
C VAL A 770 -8.95 -5.77 -9.70
N TYR A 771 -7.71 -5.82 -9.24
CA TYR A 771 -7.24 -5.03 -8.10
C TYR A 771 -7.12 -3.55 -8.47
N HIS A 772 -7.59 -2.63 -7.61
CA HIS A 772 -7.64 -1.19 -7.93
C HIS A 772 -7.19 -0.24 -6.84
N ALA A 773 -7.31 -0.62 -5.56
CA ALA A 773 -6.93 0.25 -4.44
C ALA A 773 -6.08 -0.50 -3.42
N ALA A 774 -5.03 0.15 -2.91
CA ALA A 774 -4.17 -0.36 -1.85
C ALA A 774 -4.36 0.42 -0.55
N ASN A 775 -4.42 -0.30 0.58
CA ASN A 775 -4.38 0.29 1.91
C ASN A 775 -3.22 -0.33 2.71
N GLY A 776 -2.05 0.29 2.59
CA GLY A 776 -0.82 -0.17 3.25
C GLY A 776 -0.88 -0.18 4.79
N THR A 777 -1.80 0.57 5.40
CA THR A 777 -2.07 0.52 6.85
C THR A 777 -2.91 -0.70 7.21
N ALA A 778 -3.95 -0.99 6.42
CA ALA A 778 -4.81 -2.15 6.61
C ALA A 778 -4.19 -3.47 6.13
N LYS A 779 -3.05 -3.42 5.41
CA LYS A 779 -2.33 -4.59 4.86
C LYS A 779 -3.17 -5.41 3.87
N THR A 780 -4.13 -4.77 3.23
CA THR A 780 -5.01 -5.30 2.18
C THR A 780 -5.35 -4.19 1.19
N GLY A 781 -6.00 -4.54 0.10
CA GLY A 781 -6.59 -3.58 -0.82
C GLY A 781 -8.02 -3.97 -1.21
N LEU A 782 -8.50 -3.39 -2.32
CA LEU A 782 -9.80 -3.66 -2.92
C LEU A 782 -9.59 -4.14 -4.36
N ALA A 783 -10.33 -5.18 -4.73
CA ALA A 783 -10.41 -5.68 -6.10
C ALA A 783 -11.87 -5.81 -6.54
N ALA A 784 -12.22 -5.20 -7.67
CA ALA A 784 -13.57 -5.20 -8.21
C ALA A 784 -13.86 -6.53 -8.92
N ALA A 785 -14.87 -7.26 -8.46
CA ALA A 785 -15.29 -8.51 -9.08
C ALA A 785 -15.96 -8.24 -10.44
N PHE A 786 -15.64 -9.06 -11.44
CA PHE A 786 -16.21 -8.92 -12.78
C PHE A 786 -17.71 -9.24 -12.84
N ARG A 787 -18.21 -9.99 -11.86
CA ARG A 787 -19.58 -10.51 -11.83
C ARG A 787 -20.16 -10.48 -10.43
N SER A 788 -21.44 -10.16 -10.34
CA SER A 788 -22.27 -10.28 -9.14
C SER A 788 -23.60 -10.94 -9.52
N ASN A 789 -24.04 -11.94 -8.76
CA ASN A 789 -25.39 -12.50 -8.91
C ASN A 789 -26.46 -11.67 -8.16
N GLY A 790 -26.05 -10.61 -7.48
CA GLY A 790 -26.85 -9.76 -6.60
C GLY A 790 -26.88 -10.27 -5.15
N TYR A 791 -27.28 -9.42 -4.21
CA TYR A 791 -27.49 -9.79 -2.80
C TYR A 791 -28.68 -9.04 -2.23
N ASN A 792 -29.63 -9.81 -1.68
CA ASN A 792 -30.85 -9.25 -1.08
C ASN A 792 -30.60 -8.97 0.41
N TYR A 793 -30.67 -7.70 0.81
CA TYR A 793 -30.52 -7.28 2.21
C TYR A 793 -31.84 -7.33 3.00
N ASN A 794 -32.88 -7.98 2.47
CA ASN A 794 -34.18 -8.18 3.13
C ASN A 794 -34.81 -6.87 3.66
N GLY A 795 -34.67 -5.79 2.91
CA GLY A 795 -35.20 -4.47 3.27
C GLY A 795 -34.35 -3.67 4.28
N LEU A 796 -33.20 -4.18 4.71
CA LEU A 796 -32.28 -3.49 5.63
C LEU A 796 -31.89 -2.08 5.15
N PHE A 797 -31.76 -1.91 3.83
CA PHE A 797 -31.44 -0.64 3.17
C PHE A 797 -32.61 -0.12 2.31
N GLY A 798 -33.84 -0.44 2.69
CA GLY A 798 -35.03 -0.11 1.91
C GLY A 798 -35.07 -0.92 0.61
N THR A 799 -35.16 -0.23 -0.54
CA THR A 799 -35.17 -0.89 -1.86
C THR A 799 -33.78 -1.28 -2.36
N TYR A 800 -32.71 -0.83 -1.70
CA TYR A 800 -31.36 -1.13 -2.13
C TYR A 800 -30.99 -2.61 -1.93
N ASN A 801 -30.45 -3.20 -3.00
CA ASN A 801 -29.80 -4.49 -3.03
C ASN A 801 -28.51 -4.37 -3.84
N LEU A 802 -27.53 -5.23 -3.57
CA LEU A 802 -26.39 -5.36 -4.47
C LEU A 802 -26.92 -5.90 -5.80
N GLY A 803 -26.62 -5.22 -6.91
CA GLY A 803 -27.15 -5.53 -8.23
C GLY A 803 -26.55 -6.79 -8.83
N GLN A 804 -27.31 -7.42 -9.72
CA GLN A 804 -26.84 -8.50 -10.58
C GLN A 804 -26.27 -7.95 -11.89
N TYR A 805 -24.99 -8.25 -12.17
CA TYR A 805 -24.27 -7.78 -13.35
C TYR A 805 -23.13 -8.73 -13.74
N ASP A 806 -22.73 -8.70 -15.02
CA ASP A 806 -21.49 -9.30 -15.53
C ASP A 806 -20.81 -8.33 -16.51
N LEU A 807 -19.63 -7.82 -16.15
CA LEU A 807 -18.89 -6.83 -16.93
C LEU A 807 -18.28 -7.39 -18.23
N ILE A 808 -18.24 -8.72 -18.38
CA ILE A 808 -17.63 -9.40 -19.52
C ILE A 808 -18.70 -9.93 -20.47
N TYR A 809 -19.63 -10.76 -19.96
CA TYR A 809 -20.65 -11.44 -20.76
C TYR A 809 -21.99 -10.70 -20.80
N GLY A 810 -22.28 -9.83 -19.82
CA GLY A 810 -23.56 -9.14 -19.69
C GLY A 810 -24.70 -10.03 -19.20
N GLY A 811 -25.94 -9.56 -19.39
CA GLY A 811 -27.17 -10.33 -19.14
C GLY A 811 -27.72 -10.27 -17.71
N GLY A 812 -27.14 -9.44 -16.83
CA GLY A 812 -27.68 -9.25 -15.48
C GLY A 812 -29.01 -8.51 -15.48
N LYS A 813 -29.96 -8.91 -14.62
CA LYS A 813 -31.29 -8.26 -14.56
C LYS A 813 -31.23 -6.78 -14.16
N ASP A 814 -30.23 -6.40 -13.37
CA ASP A 814 -30.00 -5.03 -12.89
C ASP A 814 -29.01 -4.27 -13.78
N GLN A 815 -28.44 -4.91 -14.81
CA GLN A 815 -27.40 -4.35 -15.65
C GLN A 815 -27.97 -3.60 -16.85
N GLU A 816 -27.46 -2.40 -17.11
CA GLU A 816 -27.82 -1.64 -18.31
C GLU A 816 -27.35 -2.31 -19.61
N LYS A 817 -28.08 -2.07 -20.70
CA LYS A 817 -27.67 -2.56 -22.03
C LYS A 817 -26.41 -1.86 -22.52
N ASP A 818 -25.63 -2.56 -23.34
CA ASP A 818 -24.38 -2.04 -23.92
C ASP A 818 -23.30 -1.72 -22.87
N LYS A 819 -23.38 -2.35 -21.69
CA LYS A 819 -22.51 -2.12 -20.53
C LYS A 819 -21.75 -3.36 -20.10
N SER A 820 -21.38 -4.18 -21.08
CA SER A 820 -20.45 -5.31 -20.93
C SER A 820 -19.47 -5.35 -22.10
N TYR A 821 -18.32 -6.00 -21.91
CA TYR A 821 -17.33 -6.19 -22.97
C TYR A 821 -17.93 -6.84 -24.23
N ARG A 822 -18.70 -7.93 -24.06
CA ARG A 822 -19.37 -8.62 -25.17
C ARG A 822 -20.21 -7.66 -26.01
N GLU A 823 -21.02 -6.82 -25.37
CA GLU A 823 -21.94 -5.91 -26.07
C GLU A 823 -21.18 -4.78 -26.79
N VAL A 824 -20.11 -4.26 -26.18
CA VAL A 824 -19.19 -3.32 -26.85
C VAL A 824 -18.57 -3.96 -28.09
N MET A 825 -18.12 -5.22 -27.98
CA MET A 825 -17.55 -5.96 -29.11
C MET A 825 -18.59 -6.25 -30.20
N LEU A 826 -19.83 -6.57 -29.83
CA LEU A 826 -20.93 -6.75 -30.77
C LEU A 826 -21.18 -5.47 -31.58
N SER A 827 -21.19 -4.32 -30.93
CA SER A 827 -21.38 -3.01 -31.58
C SER A 827 -20.22 -2.67 -32.53
N LYS A 828 -18.97 -2.92 -32.10
CA LYS A 828 -17.76 -2.54 -32.86
C LYS A 828 -17.38 -3.53 -33.97
N TYR A 829 -17.66 -4.82 -33.76
CA TYR A 829 -17.16 -5.94 -34.58
C TYR A 829 -18.25 -6.97 -34.85
N ASN A 830 -19.44 -6.50 -35.22
CA ASN A 830 -20.58 -7.38 -35.52
C ASN A 830 -20.21 -8.48 -36.53
N GLY A 831 -20.60 -9.72 -36.25
CA GLY A 831 -20.28 -10.90 -37.06
C GLY A 831 -18.85 -11.45 -36.93
N GLN A 832 -17.96 -10.79 -36.19
CA GLN A 832 -16.62 -11.32 -35.88
C GLN A 832 -16.62 -12.27 -34.69
N LYS A 833 -15.49 -12.96 -34.50
CA LYS A 833 -15.21 -13.88 -33.41
C LYS A 833 -13.91 -13.47 -32.74
N SER A 834 -13.80 -13.75 -31.46
CA SER A 834 -12.57 -13.58 -30.70
C SER A 834 -12.16 -14.89 -30.03
N ALA A 835 -11.00 -14.89 -29.36
CA ALA A 835 -10.54 -16.03 -28.58
C ALA A 835 -11.46 -16.35 -27.40
N LEU A 836 -12.02 -15.32 -26.76
CA LEU A 836 -12.97 -15.46 -25.64
C LEU A 836 -14.39 -15.79 -26.12
N PHE A 837 -14.79 -15.27 -27.29
CA PHE A 837 -16.12 -15.48 -27.90
C PHE A 837 -16.01 -16.21 -29.25
N PRO A 838 -15.67 -17.53 -29.24
CA PRO A 838 -15.43 -18.29 -30.47
C PRO A 838 -16.69 -18.50 -31.32
N LYS A 839 -17.88 -18.29 -30.74
CA LYS A 839 -19.18 -18.34 -31.43
C LYS A 839 -19.71 -16.97 -31.85
N GLY A 840 -18.98 -15.89 -31.57
CA GLY A 840 -19.39 -14.51 -31.80
C GLY A 840 -20.00 -13.86 -30.56
N PHE A 841 -20.34 -12.57 -30.67
CA PHE A 841 -20.74 -11.73 -29.54
C PHE A 841 -22.26 -11.67 -29.29
N GLU A 842 -23.07 -12.43 -30.03
CA GLU A 842 -24.53 -12.46 -29.90
C GLU A 842 -24.98 -12.99 -28.53
N GLU A 843 -26.10 -12.48 -28.00
CA GLU A 843 -26.59 -12.86 -26.65
C GLU A 843 -26.90 -14.35 -26.54
N LYS A 844 -27.44 -14.95 -27.61
CA LYS A 844 -27.75 -16.39 -27.67
C LYS A 844 -26.49 -17.27 -27.52
N GLU A 845 -25.31 -16.73 -27.83
CA GLU A 845 -24.03 -17.43 -27.81
C GLU A 845 -23.30 -17.34 -26.46
N ILE A 846 -23.86 -16.62 -25.47
CA ILE A 846 -23.34 -16.61 -24.10
C ILE A 846 -23.30 -18.06 -23.58
N PRO A 847 -22.17 -18.56 -23.06
CA PRO A 847 -22.10 -19.91 -22.51
C PRO A 847 -23.06 -20.10 -21.33
N GLN A 848 -23.58 -21.32 -21.17
CA GLN A 848 -24.68 -21.59 -20.22
C GLN A 848 -24.28 -21.27 -18.78
N GLU A 849 -23.04 -21.51 -18.41
CA GLU A 849 -22.46 -21.22 -17.10
C GLU A 849 -22.42 -19.71 -16.77
N PHE A 850 -22.41 -18.82 -17.78
CA PHE A 850 -22.43 -17.38 -17.58
C PHE A 850 -23.85 -16.77 -17.68
N LYS A 851 -24.87 -17.55 -18.05
CA LYS A 851 -26.25 -17.05 -18.05
C LYS A 851 -26.77 -16.95 -16.62
N PHE A 852 -27.42 -15.84 -16.30
CA PHE A 852 -28.13 -15.70 -15.02
C PHE A 852 -29.42 -16.52 -15.05
N ALA A 853 -29.62 -17.33 -14.01
CA ALA A 853 -30.92 -17.95 -13.74
C ALA A 853 -31.86 -16.87 -13.17
N ASN A 854 -32.41 -16.04 -14.05
CA ASN A 854 -33.40 -15.04 -13.67
C ASN A 854 -34.68 -15.78 -13.27
N LYS A 855 -34.89 -15.92 -11.96
CA LYS A 855 -36.16 -16.39 -11.37
C LYS A 855 -37.09 -15.21 -11.16
#